data_AF-E2NES6-F1
#
_entry.id   AF-E2NES6-F1
#
_cell.length_a   1.000
_cell.length_b   1.000
_cell.length_c   1.000
_cell.angle_alpha   90.00
_cell.angle_beta   90.00
_cell.angle_gamma   90.00
#
_symmetry.space_group_name_H-M   'P 1'
#
loop_
_entity.id
_entity.type
_entity.pdbx_description
1 polymer ?
#
loop_
_entity_poly.entity_id
_entity_poly.type
_entity_poly.pdbx_seq_one_letter_code
_entity_poly.pdbx_strand_id
1 'polypeptide(L)'
;MKTYFLFICAICCYLTGNAHSTEYNIFQFGASKDTSVVQTQAINAAIENCHRQGGGKVIIPSGIYKSGTIFLKDNVELHLESGAYLYASDNYDDFPVQPQASYRSQKDAGGWVSLIYAVDAKNISITGKGTIDGKGKGRKGRISGLGGDRNGRPRNILFISCKDVHVEGITMRNSALWNQHYLNCEDVTIDHIKVYNHSNGNNDGIDIDGCRRFILSNSIIDSDDDGIVLKSTGTAPCENVIISNCIVSSFANAIKCGTESTGGFKNISISDCIVKPSRHTGERILKSTPSGITAISLEIVDGGIMDGVTINNVLIEGTECPLYIRLANRGRQYPDDAPVPPVGRMRNIQISNITAYGTGNFCSSITGIENAKIENIYLNNIRFMNRGGLVEGAFLPDPAMEGKRHDVASGTKWNRYWSSFKEVKEDEKGYPQPTVWGNLPSYGLFIRNVENITVNDATFMPEKPDPRIPVIAVNVGKLQMNRIQVDSRKTDTDVLMHNVWQHKIDAQLRISGETADFKSGRIDVGNGSLYYEEAGSGEPVIFVHGHSLDHRMWDEQFAEFAKEYRVIRYDLRGYGASSSQTEDYQFTHVQDLVTLMDSLHIRKAHIVGLSLGGFIGADMLGWFPERMASAFLASGNIRKSKGPSQPMTKEEALKRDEEIAALKVKGVDVMKREWFEGLMSSGGTRKERMRQPLWEMIDDWDAWQPLHKEVRVVAGLDAYEAIKKNHPTVPTLIVEGKSANNRYSSQPEILKYLPNGKLKVLEDCGHMLNMEQPEAFNAALREFLKQ
;
A
#
# COMPACT_ATOMS: atom_id res chain seq x y z
N MET A 1 -45.79 -21.33 -53.10
CA MET A 1 -44.81 -20.43 -52.45
C MET A 1 -44.79 -20.74 -50.98
N LYS A 2 -43.70 -20.99 -50.25
CA LYS A 2 -42.29 -21.36 -50.47
C LYS A 2 -41.87 -21.83 -49.05
N THR A 3 -41.55 -23.10 -48.82
CA THR A 3 -40.21 -23.70 -48.81
C THR A 3 -39.27 -23.24 -47.67
N TYR A 4 -38.64 -24.24 -47.03
CA TYR A 4 -37.40 -24.24 -46.21
C TYR A 4 -37.51 -23.96 -44.70
N PHE A 5 -37.57 -25.02 -43.88
CA PHE A 5 -36.85 -25.11 -42.59
C PHE A 5 -36.86 -26.57 -42.10
N LEU A 6 -36.07 -27.45 -42.73
CA LEU A 6 -35.90 -28.83 -42.26
C LEU A 6 -34.64 -29.46 -42.87
N PHE A 7 -33.46 -28.91 -42.58
CA PHE A 7 -32.17 -29.57 -42.76
C PHE A 7 -31.11 -28.69 -42.08
N ILE A 8 -30.66 -29.09 -40.88
CA ILE A 8 -29.35 -28.84 -40.21
C ILE A 8 -29.59 -29.25 -38.75
N CYS A 9 -29.50 -30.56 -38.45
CA CYS A 9 -29.33 -31.05 -37.07
C CYS A 9 -28.80 -32.49 -37.00
N ALA A 10 -28.26 -33.04 -38.09
CA ALA A 10 -27.85 -34.45 -38.16
C ALA A 10 -26.46 -34.70 -38.76
N ILE A 11 -25.54 -33.72 -38.69
CA ILE A 11 -24.11 -33.91 -39.03
C ILE A 11 -23.26 -33.12 -38.04
N CYS A 12 -23.20 -33.56 -36.78
CA CYS A 12 -22.16 -33.14 -35.81
C CYS A 12 -21.92 -34.20 -34.71
N CYS A 13 -22.27 -35.48 -34.95
CA CYS A 13 -22.11 -36.56 -33.95
C CYS A 13 -21.22 -37.74 -34.39
N TYR A 14 -20.38 -37.57 -35.40
CA TYR A 14 -19.36 -38.57 -35.71
C TYR A 14 -18.05 -37.87 -35.99
N LEU A 15 -17.24 -37.75 -34.93
CA LEU A 15 -15.77 -37.80 -34.89
C LEU A 15 -15.28 -37.34 -33.50
N THR A 16 -15.86 -37.85 -32.41
CA THR A 16 -15.11 -37.99 -31.16
C THR A 16 -14.31 -39.28 -31.27
N GLY A 17 -13.27 -39.26 -32.11
CA GLY A 17 -12.22 -40.26 -31.99
C GLY A 17 -11.64 -40.11 -30.59
N ASN A 18 -11.65 -41.18 -29.80
CA ASN A 18 -10.83 -41.29 -28.61
C ASN A 18 -9.38 -40.98 -29.03
N ALA A 19 -8.94 -39.75 -28.83
CA ALA A 19 -7.53 -39.41 -28.92
C ALA A 19 -6.85 -40.08 -27.73
N HIS A 20 -6.46 -41.34 -27.89
CA HIS A 20 -5.41 -41.91 -27.06
C HIS A 20 -4.20 -40.98 -27.24
N SER A 21 -3.80 -40.27 -26.18
CA SER A 21 -2.57 -39.48 -26.20
C SER A 21 -1.42 -40.43 -26.55
N THR A 22 -0.73 -40.20 -27.67
CA THR A 22 0.40 -41.03 -28.07
C THR A 22 1.46 -41.03 -26.97
N GLU A 23 1.91 -42.21 -26.57
CA GLU A 23 2.89 -42.39 -25.49
C GLU A 23 4.29 -42.65 -26.05
N TYR A 24 5.28 -41.93 -25.51
CA TYR A 24 6.69 -41.97 -25.90
C TYR A 24 7.51 -42.39 -24.69
N ASN A 25 7.91 -43.65 -24.63
CA ASN A 25 8.70 -44.17 -23.52
C ASN A 25 10.18 -43.85 -23.74
N ILE A 26 10.86 -43.23 -22.76
CA ILE A 26 12.26 -42.83 -22.90
C ILE A 26 13.22 -43.97 -23.28
N PHE A 27 12.87 -45.23 -23.00
CA PHE A 27 13.68 -46.40 -23.42
C PHE A 27 13.71 -46.59 -24.94
N GLN A 28 12.65 -46.16 -25.65
CA GLN A 28 12.61 -46.17 -27.12
C GLN A 28 13.61 -45.17 -27.72
N PHE A 29 14.10 -44.22 -26.90
CA PHE A 29 15.04 -43.17 -27.27
C PHE A 29 16.44 -43.39 -26.69
N GLY A 30 16.72 -44.61 -26.21
CA GLY A 30 18.03 -45.01 -25.73
C GLY A 30 18.31 -44.71 -24.25
N ALA A 31 17.30 -44.32 -23.48
CA ALA A 31 17.46 -44.23 -22.04
C ALA A 31 17.72 -45.61 -21.43
N SER A 32 18.39 -45.65 -20.27
CA SER A 32 18.59 -46.88 -19.50
C SER A 32 18.42 -46.63 -18.00
N LYS A 33 18.36 -47.71 -17.22
CA LYS A 33 18.36 -47.65 -15.75
C LYS A 33 19.77 -47.60 -15.14
N ASP A 34 20.81 -47.48 -15.98
CA ASP A 34 22.18 -47.37 -15.50
C ASP A 34 22.43 -45.95 -14.96
N THR A 35 22.57 -45.85 -13.63
CA THR A 35 22.75 -44.58 -12.92
C THR A 35 24.13 -43.93 -13.16
N SER A 36 25.08 -44.66 -13.77
CA SER A 36 26.35 -44.08 -14.20
C SER A 36 26.17 -43.16 -15.42
N VAL A 37 25.14 -43.41 -16.24
CA VAL A 37 24.84 -42.69 -17.48
C VAL A 37 23.89 -41.52 -17.22
N VAL A 38 24.18 -40.37 -17.84
CA VAL A 38 23.30 -39.20 -17.86
C VAL A 38 22.29 -39.35 -19.01
N GLN A 39 20.99 -39.31 -18.69
CA GLN A 39 19.89 -39.67 -19.59
C GLN A 39 19.33 -38.47 -20.37
N THR A 40 19.94 -37.28 -20.25
CA THR A 40 19.46 -36.01 -20.81
C THR A 40 19.11 -36.10 -22.31
N GLN A 41 19.99 -36.72 -23.10
CA GLN A 41 19.81 -36.80 -24.55
C GLN A 41 18.59 -37.67 -24.93
N ALA A 42 18.43 -38.82 -24.28
CA ALA A 42 17.31 -39.72 -24.54
C ALA A 42 15.97 -39.10 -24.14
N ILE A 43 15.91 -38.43 -22.98
CA ILE A 43 14.69 -37.74 -22.50
C ILE A 43 14.31 -36.61 -23.46
N ASN A 44 15.26 -35.75 -23.83
CA ASN A 44 15.00 -34.64 -24.75
C ASN A 44 14.66 -35.13 -26.17
N ALA A 45 15.22 -36.26 -26.62
CA ALA A 45 14.86 -36.86 -27.90
C ALA A 45 13.40 -37.37 -27.90
N ALA A 46 12.95 -37.96 -26.79
CA ALA A 46 11.56 -38.37 -26.62
C ALA A 46 10.60 -37.17 -26.65
N ILE A 47 10.95 -36.08 -25.96
CA ILE A 47 10.17 -34.83 -25.95
C ILE A 47 10.10 -34.20 -27.34
N GLU A 48 11.25 -34.08 -28.01
CA GLU A 48 11.30 -33.49 -29.36
C GLU A 48 10.49 -34.33 -30.36
N ASN A 49 10.55 -35.66 -30.26
CA ASN A 49 9.75 -36.53 -31.11
C ASN A 49 8.25 -36.37 -30.81
N CYS A 50 7.86 -36.40 -29.53
CA CYS A 50 6.49 -36.18 -29.08
C CYS A 50 5.91 -34.85 -29.62
N HIS A 51 6.65 -33.77 -29.46
CA HIS A 51 6.29 -32.44 -29.96
C HIS A 51 6.12 -32.43 -31.49
N ARG A 52 7.08 -32.99 -32.25
CA ARG A 52 7.02 -33.03 -33.73
C ARG A 52 5.84 -33.82 -34.27
N GLN A 53 5.33 -34.78 -33.51
CA GLN A 53 4.14 -35.57 -33.86
C GLN A 53 2.83 -34.91 -33.42
N GLY A 54 2.87 -33.66 -32.95
CA GLY A 54 1.69 -32.88 -32.54
C GLY A 54 1.37 -32.96 -31.05
N GLY A 55 2.23 -33.59 -30.23
CA GLY A 55 2.07 -33.70 -28.79
C GLY A 55 1.72 -35.11 -28.32
N GLY A 56 1.58 -35.24 -27.00
CA GLY A 56 1.36 -36.52 -26.33
C GLY A 56 2.12 -36.61 -25.01
N LYS A 57 2.32 -37.84 -24.55
CA LYS A 57 2.84 -38.14 -23.22
C LYS A 57 4.21 -38.81 -23.30
N VAL A 58 5.23 -38.16 -22.77
CA VAL A 58 6.57 -38.74 -22.57
C VAL A 58 6.62 -39.43 -21.22
N ILE A 59 6.79 -40.76 -21.23
CA ILE A 59 6.81 -41.59 -20.03
C ILE A 59 8.24 -41.71 -19.51
N ILE A 60 8.47 -41.31 -18.26
CA ILE A 60 9.62 -41.71 -17.45
C ILE A 60 9.17 -42.88 -16.56
N PRO A 61 9.53 -44.13 -16.88
CA PRO A 61 9.04 -45.30 -16.16
C PRO A 61 9.65 -45.43 -14.76
N SER A 62 9.11 -46.32 -13.92
CA SER A 62 9.76 -46.66 -12.64
C SER A 62 11.25 -47.00 -12.79
N GLY A 63 12.11 -46.34 -12.00
CA GLY A 63 13.56 -46.45 -12.08
C GLY A 63 14.27 -45.18 -11.61
N ILE A 64 15.60 -45.19 -11.62
CA ILE A 64 16.44 -44.07 -11.18
C ILE A 64 17.16 -43.51 -12.41
N TYR A 65 17.00 -42.20 -12.67
CA TYR A 65 17.51 -41.54 -13.87
C TYR A 65 18.25 -40.26 -13.50
N LYS A 66 19.51 -40.17 -13.91
CA LYS A 66 20.32 -38.95 -13.80
C LYS A 66 20.09 -38.07 -15.03
N SER A 67 19.86 -36.78 -14.86
CA SER A 67 19.69 -35.86 -15.99
C SER A 67 20.29 -34.48 -15.75
N GLY A 68 20.75 -33.88 -16.83
CA GLY A 68 20.91 -32.44 -17.00
C GLY A 68 19.59 -31.77 -17.39
N THR A 69 19.67 -30.60 -18.04
CA THR A 69 18.48 -29.83 -18.43
C THR A 69 17.58 -30.58 -19.43
N ILE A 70 16.32 -30.73 -19.05
CA ILE A 70 15.22 -31.24 -19.86
C ILE A 70 14.43 -30.04 -20.40
N PHE A 71 14.24 -29.98 -21.71
CA PHE A 71 13.55 -28.90 -22.39
C PHE A 71 12.14 -29.32 -22.75
N LEU A 72 11.14 -28.83 -22.01
CA LEU A 72 9.75 -29.07 -22.39
C LEU A 72 9.37 -28.24 -23.63
N LYS A 73 8.43 -28.77 -24.42
CA LYS A 73 7.98 -28.24 -25.71
C LYS A 73 6.45 -28.27 -25.77
N ASP A 74 5.87 -27.54 -26.72
CA ASP A 74 4.42 -27.44 -26.85
C ASP A 74 3.74 -28.80 -26.94
N ASN A 75 2.59 -28.94 -26.28
CA ASN A 75 1.72 -30.12 -26.30
C ASN A 75 2.34 -31.39 -25.69
N VAL A 76 3.38 -31.24 -24.86
CA VAL A 76 4.06 -32.38 -24.21
C VAL A 76 3.70 -32.47 -22.73
N GLU A 77 3.21 -33.65 -22.33
CA GLU A 77 3.14 -34.09 -20.95
C GLU A 77 4.38 -34.94 -20.61
N LEU A 78 5.17 -34.52 -19.62
CA LEU A 78 6.23 -35.33 -19.03
C LEU A 78 5.67 -36.09 -17.82
N HIS A 79 5.39 -37.38 -18.00
CA HIS A 79 4.76 -38.22 -17.00
C HIS A 79 5.79 -39.07 -16.25
N LEU A 80 5.93 -38.84 -14.95
CA LEU A 80 6.80 -39.63 -14.07
C LEU A 80 5.99 -40.70 -13.35
N GLU A 81 6.15 -41.97 -13.76
CA GLU A 81 5.45 -43.08 -13.15
C GLU A 81 5.75 -43.21 -11.64
N SER A 82 4.87 -43.91 -10.93
CA SER A 82 5.14 -44.29 -9.54
C SER A 82 6.46 -45.07 -9.44
N GLY A 83 7.38 -44.60 -8.60
CA GLY A 83 8.72 -45.18 -8.45
C GLY A 83 9.78 -44.61 -9.41
N ALA A 84 9.42 -43.71 -10.32
CA ALA A 84 10.39 -42.94 -11.09
C ALA A 84 11.11 -41.94 -10.18
N TYR A 85 12.44 -41.90 -10.26
CA TYR A 85 13.31 -41.00 -9.51
C TYR A 85 14.26 -40.30 -10.47
N LEU A 86 13.88 -39.10 -10.89
CA LEU A 86 14.67 -38.23 -11.75
C LEU A 86 15.52 -37.30 -10.88
N TYR A 87 16.84 -37.34 -11.02
CA TYR A 87 17.73 -36.49 -10.24
C TYR A 87 18.75 -35.73 -11.09
N ALA A 88 19.11 -34.54 -10.61
CA ALA A 88 20.06 -33.66 -11.27
C ALA A 88 21.47 -34.26 -11.30
N SER A 89 22.12 -34.18 -12.46
CA SER A 89 23.55 -34.44 -12.60
C SER A 89 24.38 -33.46 -11.76
N ASP A 90 25.51 -33.94 -11.26
CA ASP A 90 26.52 -33.18 -10.53
C ASP A 90 27.46 -32.42 -11.47
N ASN A 91 27.58 -32.85 -12.73
CA ASN A 91 28.33 -32.13 -13.75
C ASN A 91 27.58 -30.84 -14.14
N TYR A 92 28.29 -29.70 -14.11
CA TYR A 92 27.73 -28.40 -14.49
C TYR A 92 27.51 -28.30 -16.00
N ASP A 93 28.26 -29.02 -16.82
CA ASP A 93 28.13 -28.96 -18.29
C ASP A 93 26.81 -29.58 -18.78
N ASP A 94 26.18 -30.43 -17.96
CA ASP A 94 24.85 -30.97 -18.23
C ASP A 94 23.72 -29.93 -18.10
N PHE A 95 24.02 -28.73 -17.59
CA PHE A 95 23.06 -27.64 -17.36
C PHE A 95 23.40 -26.41 -18.20
N PRO A 96 23.15 -26.41 -19.52
CA PRO A 96 23.48 -25.28 -20.37
C PRO A 96 22.85 -23.99 -19.86
N VAL A 97 23.63 -22.92 -19.89
CA VAL A 97 23.15 -21.55 -19.63
C VAL A 97 22.10 -21.19 -20.68
N GLN A 98 20.92 -20.79 -20.22
CA GLN A 98 19.83 -20.41 -21.10
C GLN A 98 20.03 -19.00 -21.67
N PRO A 99 19.67 -18.79 -22.96
CA PRO A 99 19.61 -17.44 -23.52
C PRO A 99 18.59 -16.60 -22.76
N GLN A 100 18.74 -15.29 -22.83
CA GLN A 100 17.82 -14.38 -22.19
C GLN A 100 16.44 -14.43 -22.88
N ALA A 101 15.39 -14.71 -22.12
CA ALA A 101 14.01 -14.74 -22.61
C ALA A 101 13.48 -13.33 -22.92
N SER A 102 12.42 -13.25 -23.75
CA SER A 102 11.79 -11.97 -24.11
C SER A 102 11.16 -11.27 -22.91
N TYR A 103 10.44 -12.01 -22.06
CA TYR A 103 10.03 -11.50 -20.76
C TYR A 103 11.12 -11.76 -19.74
N ARG A 104 11.45 -10.73 -18.95
CA ARG A 104 12.57 -10.78 -18.01
C ARG A 104 12.13 -10.48 -16.58
N SER A 105 12.58 -11.31 -15.65
CA SER A 105 12.74 -10.89 -14.27
C SER A 105 13.83 -9.82 -14.20
N GLN A 106 13.61 -8.72 -13.49
CA GLN A 106 14.65 -7.70 -13.35
C GLN A 106 15.90 -8.21 -12.60
N LYS A 107 15.79 -9.36 -11.91
CA LYS A 107 16.91 -10.08 -11.28
C LYS A 107 17.75 -10.92 -12.24
N ASP A 108 17.20 -11.28 -13.40
CA ASP A 108 17.91 -12.09 -14.38
C ASP A 108 19.07 -11.28 -14.96
N ALA A 109 20.31 -11.73 -14.74
CA ALA A 109 21.49 -11.12 -15.35
C ALA A 109 21.85 -11.78 -16.69
N GLY A 110 20.98 -12.65 -17.22
CA GLY A 110 21.36 -13.74 -18.12
C GLY A 110 21.97 -14.88 -17.31
N GLY A 111 21.99 -16.10 -17.86
CA GLY A 111 22.71 -17.20 -17.19
C GLY A 111 21.87 -18.19 -16.40
N TRP A 112 20.54 -18.16 -16.53
CA TRP A 112 19.68 -19.08 -15.79
C TRP A 112 19.87 -20.53 -16.24
N VAL A 113 19.71 -21.44 -15.28
CA VAL A 113 19.81 -22.89 -15.47
C VAL A 113 18.72 -23.57 -14.64
N SER A 114 18.22 -24.71 -15.10
CA SER A 114 17.26 -25.54 -14.38
C SER A 114 17.34 -27.01 -14.83
N LEU A 115 16.78 -27.91 -14.03
CA LEU A 115 16.63 -29.32 -14.38
C LEU A 115 15.53 -29.52 -15.43
N ILE A 116 14.39 -28.84 -15.28
CA ILE A 116 13.32 -28.79 -16.27
C ILE A 116 13.10 -27.33 -16.65
N TYR A 117 13.11 -27.06 -17.95
CA TYR A 117 13.08 -25.72 -18.51
C TYR A 117 12.05 -25.63 -19.64
N ALA A 118 11.32 -24.52 -19.68
CA ALA A 118 10.49 -24.15 -20.82
C ALA A 118 10.42 -22.62 -20.96
N VAL A 119 10.41 -22.14 -22.19
CA VAL A 119 10.21 -20.73 -22.54
C VAL A 119 9.22 -20.63 -23.68
N ASP A 120 8.24 -19.75 -23.55
CA ASP A 120 7.17 -19.49 -24.54
C ASP A 120 6.38 -20.75 -24.99
N ALA A 121 6.38 -21.80 -24.17
CA ALA A 121 5.74 -23.07 -24.48
C ALA A 121 4.25 -23.08 -24.12
N LYS A 122 3.46 -23.88 -24.83
CA LYS A 122 1.99 -23.97 -24.68
C LYS A 122 1.51 -25.40 -24.43
N ASN A 123 0.48 -25.55 -23.60
CA ASN A 123 -0.15 -26.86 -23.32
C ASN A 123 0.90 -27.87 -22.84
N ILE A 124 1.57 -27.54 -21.73
CA ILE A 124 2.65 -28.34 -21.17
C ILE A 124 2.25 -28.94 -19.84
N SER A 125 2.72 -30.15 -19.55
CA SER A 125 2.39 -30.80 -18.28
C SER A 125 3.55 -31.58 -17.67
N ILE A 126 3.60 -31.61 -16.33
CA ILE A 126 4.44 -32.53 -15.56
C ILE A 126 3.55 -33.27 -14.58
N THR A 127 3.38 -34.58 -14.76
CA THR A 127 2.37 -35.35 -14.03
C THR A 127 2.95 -36.65 -13.45
N GLY A 128 2.15 -37.32 -12.63
CA GLY A 128 2.43 -38.66 -12.14
C GLY A 128 2.76 -38.68 -10.65
N LYS A 129 3.44 -39.74 -10.20
CA LYS A 129 3.75 -39.98 -8.78
C LYS A 129 5.25 -40.15 -8.51
N GLY A 130 6.09 -39.86 -9.50
CA GLY A 130 7.54 -39.91 -9.37
C GLY A 130 8.12 -38.75 -8.57
N THR A 131 9.45 -38.79 -8.40
CA THR A 131 10.23 -37.80 -7.67
C THR A 131 11.21 -37.08 -8.59
N ILE A 132 11.29 -35.76 -8.42
CA ILE A 132 12.32 -34.88 -8.97
C ILE A 132 13.24 -34.44 -7.82
N ASP A 133 14.54 -34.75 -7.91
CA ASP A 133 15.55 -34.42 -6.89
C ASP A 133 16.68 -33.55 -7.48
N GLY A 134 16.74 -32.29 -7.07
CA GLY A 134 17.72 -31.33 -7.59
C GLY A 134 19.16 -31.55 -7.11
N LYS A 135 19.39 -32.45 -6.13
CA LYS A 135 20.71 -32.70 -5.52
C LYS A 135 21.50 -31.42 -5.21
N GLY A 136 20.80 -30.40 -4.71
CA GLY A 136 21.29 -29.03 -4.65
C GLY A 136 22.33 -28.73 -3.57
N LYS A 137 22.54 -29.65 -2.62
CA LYS A 137 23.41 -29.40 -1.46
C LYS A 137 24.85 -29.09 -1.89
N GLY A 138 25.35 -27.95 -1.43
CA GLY A 138 26.71 -27.48 -1.72
C GLY A 138 26.93 -26.93 -3.14
N ARG A 139 25.92 -27.02 -4.03
CA ARG A 139 26.02 -26.55 -5.42
C ARG A 139 26.19 -25.02 -5.45
N LYS A 140 27.14 -24.56 -6.26
CA LYS A 140 27.52 -23.14 -6.40
C LYS A 140 26.87 -22.54 -7.64
N GLY A 141 26.76 -21.21 -7.67
CA GLY A 141 26.32 -20.47 -8.84
C GLY A 141 27.36 -20.51 -9.96
N ARG A 142 26.90 -20.38 -11.20
CA ARG A 142 27.76 -20.35 -12.40
C ARG A 142 28.07 -18.93 -12.87
N ILE A 143 27.33 -17.93 -12.41
CA ILE A 143 27.49 -16.55 -12.88
C ILE A 143 28.40 -15.80 -11.92
N SER A 144 29.59 -15.48 -12.42
CA SER A 144 30.64 -14.80 -11.64
C SER A 144 30.20 -13.40 -11.23
N GLY A 145 30.61 -12.96 -10.04
CA GLY A 145 30.32 -11.63 -9.50
C GLY A 145 28.89 -11.44 -8.98
N LEU A 146 27.99 -12.42 -9.13
CA LEU A 146 26.62 -12.36 -8.64
C LEU A 146 26.42 -13.19 -7.38
N GLY A 147 25.83 -12.59 -6.36
CA GLY A 147 25.45 -13.24 -5.10
C GLY A 147 24.00 -13.72 -5.06
N GLY A 148 23.65 -14.45 -4.00
CA GLY A 148 22.25 -14.80 -3.69
C GLY A 148 21.56 -15.64 -4.77
N ASP A 149 20.33 -15.26 -5.09
CA ASP A 149 19.44 -15.92 -6.06
C ASP A 149 19.73 -15.55 -7.53
N ARG A 150 20.67 -14.62 -7.77
CA ARG A 150 21.09 -14.17 -9.11
C ARG A 150 22.25 -14.98 -9.69
N ASN A 151 22.86 -15.85 -8.90
CA ASN A 151 24.13 -16.51 -9.24
C ASN A 151 24.01 -17.70 -10.21
N GLY A 152 22.80 -18.02 -10.69
CA GLY A 152 22.59 -19.10 -11.66
C GLY A 152 22.76 -20.50 -11.06
N ARG A 153 22.34 -20.73 -9.81
CA ARG A 153 22.14 -22.09 -9.30
C ARG A 153 20.89 -22.72 -9.93
N PRO A 154 20.90 -24.03 -10.24
CA PRO A 154 19.78 -24.66 -10.93
C PRO A 154 18.55 -24.83 -10.03
N ARG A 155 17.41 -24.42 -10.59
CA ARG A 155 16.07 -24.72 -10.08
C ARG A 155 15.67 -26.14 -10.51
N ASN A 156 14.68 -26.76 -9.85
CA ASN A 156 14.11 -27.99 -10.42
C ASN A 156 13.25 -27.65 -11.64
N ILE A 157 12.35 -26.67 -11.51
CA ILE A 157 11.50 -26.19 -12.61
C ILE A 157 11.72 -24.69 -12.81
N LEU A 158 11.86 -24.28 -14.07
CA LEU A 158 11.83 -22.89 -14.50
C LEU A 158 11.04 -22.77 -15.79
N PHE A 159 9.84 -22.19 -15.70
CA PHE A 159 8.99 -21.91 -16.85
C PHE A 159 8.86 -20.40 -17.01
N ILE A 160 9.07 -19.91 -18.23
CA ILE A 160 9.04 -18.48 -18.54
C ILE A 160 8.04 -18.25 -19.68
N SER A 161 7.08 -17.35 -19.49
CA SER A 161 6.08 -16.98 -20.52
C SER A 161 5.31 -18.18 -21.09
N CYS A 162 5.15 -19.25 -20.32
CA CYS A 162 4.41 -20.43 -20.76
C CYS A 162 2.90 -20.24 -20.55
N LYS A 163 2.09 -20.93 -21.37
CA LYS A 163 0.64 -20.87 -21.30
C LYS A 163 0.01 -22.26 -21.24
N ASP A 164 -1.10 -22.41 -20.51
CA ASP A 164 -1.79 -23.69 -20.32
C ASP A 164 -0.84 -24.72 -19.70
N VAL A 165 -0.41 -24.45 -18.47
CA VAL A 165 0.58 -25.24 -17.74
C VAL A 165 -0.12 -26.08 -16.66
N HIS A 166 0.18 -27.39 -16.61
CA HIS A 166 -0.37 -28.30 -15.59
C HIS A 166 0.73 -29.06 -14.86
N VAL A 167 0.78 -29.01 -13.53
CA VAL A 167 1.70 -29.83 -12.73
C VAL A 167 0.94 -30.58 -11.65
N GLU A 168 1.02 -31.91 -11.65
CA GLU A 168 0.18 -32.74 -10.80
C GLU A 168 0.90 -33.92 -10.16
N GLY A 169 0.69 -34.12 -8.85
CA GLY A 169 0.97 -35.37 -8.13
C GLY A 169 2.44 -35.70 -7.83
N ILE A 170 3.37 -34.99 -8.49
CA ILE A 170 4.81 -35.23 -8.34
C ILE A 170 5.35 -34.84 -6.97
N THR A 171 6.46 -35.47 -6.57
CA THR A 171 7.27 -35.04 -5.43
C THR A 171 8.52 -34.32 -5.91
N MET A 172 8.82 -33.15 -5.35
CA MET A 172 10.02 -32.37 -5.66
C MET A 172 10.86 -32.14 -4.41
N ARG A 173 12.20 -32.26 -4.54
CA ARG A 173 13.09 -32.08 -3.39
C ARG A 173 14.46 -31.52 -3.76
N ASN A 174 15.12 -30.96 -2.75
CA ASN A 174 16.54 -30.58 -2.72
C ASN A 174 17.03 -29.78 -3.95
N SER A 175 16.33 -28.71 -4.31
CA SER A 175 16.81 -27.82 -5.36
C SER A 175 18.04 -27.02 -4.90
N ALA A 176 18.94 -26.66 -5.82
CA ALA A 176 20.10 -25.82 -5.50
C ALA A 176 19.71 -24.35 -5.22
N LEU A 177 18.47 -23.98 -5.58
CA LEU A 177 17.86 -22.66 -5.41
C LEU A 177 16.35 -22.86 -5.14
N TRP A 178 15.50 -22.03 -5.72
CA TRP A 178 14.06 -22.14 -5.76
C TRP A 178 13.66 -23.47 -6.38
N ASN A 179 12.73 -24.17 -5.75
CA ASN A 179 12.34 -25.47 -6.25
C ASN A 179 11.69 -25.36 -7.62
N GLN A 180 10.67 -24.53 -7.73
CA GLN A 180 9.91 -24.31 -8.96
C GLN A 180 9.57 -22.83 -9.11
N HIS A 181 9.81 -22.31 -10.31
CA HIS A 181 9.64 -20.90 -10.64
C HIS A 181 8.85 -20.74 -11.93
N TYR A 182 7.67 -20.15 -11.82
CA TYR A 182 6.80 -19.80 -12.93
C TYR A 182 6.87 -18.29 -13.11
N LEU A 183 7.52 -17.85 -14.20
CA LEU A 183 7.75 -16.45 -14.50
C LEU A 183 6.87 -16.02 -15.67
N ASN A 184 5.95 -15.07 -15.46
CA ASN A 184 5.02 -14.56 -16.48
C ASN A 184 4.22 -15.65 -17.19
N CYS A 185 3.89 -16.73 -16.48
CA CYS A 185 3.05 -17.80 -17.03
C CYS A 185 1.56 -17.44 -16.91
N GLU A 186 0.76 -18.03 -17.80
CA GLU A 186 -0.67 -17.77 -17.94
C GLU A 186 -1.44 -19.10 -17.95
N ASP A 187 -2.61 -19.16 -17.29
CA ASP A 187 -3.44 -20.37 -17.24
C ASP A 187 -2.66 -21.57 -16.66
N VAL A 188 -2.28 -21.45 -15.38
CA VAL A 188 -1.43 -22.44 -14.69
C VAL A 188 -2.23 -23.14 -13.60
N THR A 189 -2.20 -24.47 -13.59
CA THR A 189 -2.78 -25.31 -12.53
C THR A 189 -1.71 -26.19 -11.92
N ILE A 190 -1.54 -26.09 -10.60
CA ILE A 190 -0.61 -26.90 -9.80
C ILE A 190 -1.41 -27.62 -8.72
N ASP A 191 -1.34 -28.94 -8.68
CA ASP A 191 -2.24 -29.73 -7.85
C ASP A 191 -1.58 -30.99 -7.25
N HIS A 192 -1.93 -31.33 -6.01
CA HIS A 192 -1.44 -32.54 -5.33
C HIS A 192 0.09 -32.73 -5.26
N ILE A 193 0.87 -31.64 -5.33
CA ILE A 193 2.33 -31.75 -5.28
C ILE A 193 2.85 -31.88 -3.85
N LYS A 194 4.04 -32.48 -3.72
CA LYS A 194 4.78 -32.54 -2.46
C LYS A 194 6.16 -31.93 -2.63
N VAL A 195 6.48 -30.87 -1.87
CA VAL A 195 7.77 -30.17 -1.94
C VAL A 195 8.53 -30.30 -0.63
N TYR A 196 9.81 -30.64 -0.71
CA TYR A 196 10.73 -30.66 0.43
C TYR A 196 12.08 -30.03 0.05
N ASN A 197 12.33 -28.78 0.46
CA ASN A 197 13.47 -28.00 -0.02
C ASN A 197 14.34 -27.45 1.12
N HIS A 198 15.34 -28.24 1.57
CA HIS A 198 16.25 -27.90 2.69
C HIS A 198 17.72 -28.21 2.39
N SER A 199 18.15 -27.96 1.15
CA SER A 199 19.47 -28.40 0.69
C SER A 199 20.48 -27.28 0.50
N ASN A 200 20.04 -26.05 0.24
CA ASN A 200 20.91 -24.91 -0.05
C ASN A 200 20.22 -23.57 0.30
N GLY A 201 20.89 -22.42 0.12
CA GLY A 201 20.28 -21.11 0.37
C GLY A 201 19.22 -20.73 -0.67
N ASN A 202 18.26 -19.87 -0.33
CA ASN A 202 17.13 -19.50 -1.21
C ASN A 202 16.36 -20.74 -1.67
N ASN A 203 16.02 -21.61 -0.72
CA ASN A 203 15.32 -22.86 -0.97
C ASN A 203 13.81 -22.67 -0.77
N ASP A 204 13.23 -21.81 -1.60
CA ASP A 204 11.81 -21.54 -1.66
C ASP A 204 11.06 -22.78 -2.17
N GLY A 205 9.79 -22.93 -1.78
CA GLY A 205 8.93 -24.05 -2.19
C GLY A 205 8.31 -23.85 -3.58
N ILE A 206 7.65 -22.72 -3.80
CA ILE A 206 7.08 -22.32 -5.09
C ILE A 206 7.08 -20.81 -5.28
N ASP A 207 7.63 -20.37 -6.42
CA ASP A 207 7.65 -18.98 -6.85
C ASP A 207 6.65 -18.73 -7.98
N ILE A 208 5.59 -17.98 -7.69
CA ILE A 208 4.55 -17.53 -8.63
C ILE A 208 4.85 -16.08 -9.00
N ASP A 209 5.61 -15.87 -10.07
CA ASP A 209 6.21 -14.57 -10.40
C ASP A 209 5.57 -13.93 -11.63
N GLY A 210 4.81 -12.85 -11.44
CA GLY A 210 4.14 -12.13 -12.54
C GLY A 210 3.16 -12.99 -13.34
N CYS A 211 2.64 -14.07 -12.74
CA CYS A 211 1.72 -15.00 -13.40
C CYS A 211 0.27 -14.46 -13.40
N ARG A 212 -0.55 -14.96 -14.32
CA ARG A 212 -1.98 -14.64 -14.38
C ARG A 212 -2.86 -15.88 -14.52
N ARG A 213 -3.97 -15.92 -13.78
CA ARG A 213 -4.88 -17.09 -13.71
C ARG A 213 -4.13 -18.35 -13.29
N PHE A 214 -3.66 -18.31 -12.05
CA PHE A 214 -2.84 -19.35 -11.44
C PHE A 214 -3.62 -20.02 -10.31
N ILE A 215 -3.69 -21.35 -10.31
CA ILE A 215 -4.33 -22.14 -9.27
C ILE A 215 -3.29 -23.07 -8.64
N LEU A 216 -3.13 -22.99 -7.32
CA LEU A 216 -2.38 -23.94 -6.51
C LEU A 216 -3.33 -24.61 -5.52
N SER A 217 -3.45 -25.94 -5.58
CA SER A 217 -4.34 -26.68 -4.68
C SER A 217 -3.77 -27.99 -4.13
N ASN A 218 -4.36 -28.45 -3.02
CA ASN A 218 -4.20 -29.82 -2.49
C ASN A 218 -2.74 -30.24 -2.21
N SER A 219 -1.89 -29.28 -1.89
CA SER A 219 -0.43 -29.47 -1.93
C SER A 219 0.23 -29.37 -0.55
N ILE A 220 1.36 -30.06 -0.38
CA ILE A 220 2.17 -30.05 0.86
C ILE A 220 3.55 -29.49 0.54
N ILE A 221 3.93 -28.41 1.21
CA ILE A 221 5.18 -27.69 0.95
C ILE A 221 5.95 -27.49 2.26
N ASP A 222 7.22 -27.91 2.28
CA ASP A 222 8.14 -27.74 3.41
C ASP A 222 9.48 -27.23 2.88
N SER A 223 9.86 -26.01 3.28
CA SER A 223 10.98 -25.27 2.71
C SER A 223 11.86 -24.62 3.77
N ASP A 224 13.13 -24.41 3.44
CA ASP A 224 14.05 -23.66 4.30
C ASP A 224 13.82 -22.15 4.21
N ASP A 225 13.52 -21.66 3.01
CA ASP A 225 13.15 -20.28 2.74
C ASP A 225 11.62 -20.18 2.54
N ASP A 226 11.12 -19.20 1.81
CA ASP A 226 9.67 -18.97 1.64
C ASP A 226 8.91 -20.21 1.10
N GLY A 227 7.75 -20.53 1.67
CA GLY A 227 6.95 -21.72 1.32
C GLY A 227 6.23 -21.56 -0.01
N ILE A 228 5.14 -20.78 0.00
CA ILE A 228 4.41 -20.32 -1.18
C ILE A 228 4.66 -18.82 -1.32
N VAL A 229 5.32 -18.40 -2.39
CA VAL A 229 5.65 -16.99 -2.59
C VAL A 229 5.16 -16.48 -3.93
N LEU A 230 4.39 -15.40 -3.88
CA LEU A 230 4.02 -14.61 -5.04
C LEU A 230 5.03 -13.47 -5.18
N LYS A 231 5.54 -13.31 -6.39
CA LYS A 231 6.46 -12.24 -6.76
C LYS A 231 5.96 -11.52 -8.01
N SER A 232 6.52 -10.36 -8.27
CA SER A 232 6.35 -9.63 -9.51
C SER A 232 7.67 -8.95 -9.83
N THR A 233 8.69 -9.75 -10.13
CA THR A 233 10.06 -9.27 -10.38
C THR A 233 10.23 -8.53 -11.70
N GLY A 234 9.28 -8.68 -12.61
CA GLY A 234 9.19 -7.90 -13.85
C GLY A 234 8.12 -6.81 -13.75
N THR A 235 7.71 -6.30 -14.91
CA THR A 235 6.66 -5.26 -15.00
C THR A 235 5.25 -5.83 -14.95
N ALA A 236 5.06 -7.12 -15.20
CA ALA A 236 3.74 -7.75 -15.13
C ALA A 236 3.31 -7.93 -13.67
N PRO A 237 2.05 -7.58 -13.31
CA PRO A 237 1.50 -7.94 -12.02
C PRO A 237 1.34 -9.45 -11.90
N CYS A 238 1.39 -9.95 -10.66
CA CYS A 238 0.91 -11.29 -10.35
C CYS A 238 -0.59 -11.19 -10.01
N GLU A 239 -1.46 -11.77 -10.83
CA GLU A 239 -2.90 -11.47 -10.75
C GLU A 239 -3.84 -12.65 -10.99
N ASN A 240 -5.02 -12.62 -10.35
CA ASN A 240 -6.02 -13.69 -10.41
C ASN A 240 -5.42 -15.04 -9.98
N VAL A 241 -4.94 -15.08 -8.73
CA VAL A 241 -4.28 -16.26 -8.14
C VAL A 241 -5.17 -16.87 -7.07
N ILE A 242 -5.34 -18.20 -7.12
CA ILE A 242 -6.03 -18.98 -6.10
C ILE A 242 -5.02 -19.93 -5.47
N ILE A 243 -4.93 -19.90 -4.14
CA ILE A 243 -4.18 -20.88 -3.33
C ILE A 243 -5.17 -21.50 -2.35
N SER A 244 -5.38 -22.81 -2.42
CA SER A 244 -6.40 -23.47 -1.59
C SER A 244 -6.00 -24.86 -1.10
N ASN A 245 -6.43 -25.24 0.10
CA ASN A 245 -6.23 -26.59 0.64
C ASN A 245 -4.74 -27.03 0.66
N CYS A 246 -3.86 -26.14 1.13
CA CYS A 246 -2.42 -26.41 1.23
C CYS A 246 -1.96 -26.56 2.68
N ILE A 247 -0.97 -27.44 2.90
CA ILE A 247 -0.23 -27.52 4.16
C ILE A 247 1.18 -26.98 3.92
N VAL A 248 1.55 -25.94 4.65
CA VAL A 248 2.78 -25.18 4.40
C VAL A 248 3.64 -25.09 5.66
N SER A 249 4.92 -25.35 5.49
CA SER A 249 5.96 -25.23 6.51
C SER A 249 7.15 -24.48 5.94
N SER A 250 7.70 -23.53 6.70
CA SER A 250 8.85 -22.73 6.29
C SER A 250 9.66 -22.27 7.51
N PHE A 251 10.99 -22.16 7.39
CA PHE A 251 11.80 -21.44 8.37
C PHE A 251 11.86 -19.91 8.09
N ALA A 252 11.35 -19.46 6.95
CA ALA A 252 11.14 -18.05 6.59
C ALA A 252 9.65 -17.68 6.67
N ASN A 253 9.01 -17.37 5.53
CA ASN A 253 7.58 -17.05 5.45
C ASN A 253 6.80 -18.23 4.85
N ALA A 254 5.72 -18.66 5.48
CA ALA A 254 4.93 -19.77 4.96
C ALA A 254 4.17 -19.38 3.67
N ILE A 255 3.38 -18.30 3.72
CA ILE A 255 2.67 -17.76 2.55
C ILE A 255 2.99 -16.26 2.42
N LYS A 256 3.47 -15.84 1.25
CA LYS A 256 3.99 -14.48 1.07
C LYS A 256 3.64 -13.87 -0.29
N CYS A 257 3.32 -12.58 -0.28
CA CYS A 257 3.45 -11.71 -1.46
C CYS A 257 4.65 -10.78 -1.23
N GLY A 258 5.68 -10.88 -2.08
CA GLY A 258 6.91 -10.09 -1.96
C GLY A 258 8.20 -10.94 -1.84
N THR A 259 9.36 -10.35 -1.55
CA THR A 259 9.59 -8.90 -1.36
C THR A 259 9.64 -8.15 -2.70
N GLU A 260 9.79 -8.91 -3.80
CA GLU A 260 9.87 -8.43 -5.17
C GLU A 260 8.48 -7.99 -5.67
N SER A 261 8.12 -6.73 -5.44
CA SER A 261 6.75 -6.22 -5.64
C SER A 261 6.56 -5.33 -6.87
N THR A 262 7.55 -5.22 -7.76
CA THR A 262 7.60 -4.21 -8.83
C THR A 262 6.35 -4.16 -9.72
N GLY A 263 5.86 -5.31 -10.20
CA GLY A 263 4.61 -5.39 -10.98
C GLY A 263 3.32 -5.31 -10.14
N GLY A 264 3.39 -5.65 -8.85
CA GLY A 264 2.25 -5.67 -7.93
C GLY A 264 1.47 -6.99 -7.89
N PHE A 265 0.42 -7.00 -7.08
CA PHE A 265 -0.40 -8.17 -6.76
C PHE A 265 -1.89 -7.82 -6.83
N LYS A 266 -2.67 -8.51 -7.66
CA LYS A 266 -4.10 -8.17 -7.83
C LYS A 266 -5.00 -9.40 -7.79
N ASN A 267 -6.15 -9.31 -7.14
CA ASN A 267 -7.13 -10.39 -7.08
C ASN A 267 -6.51 -11.73 -6.62
N ILE A 268 -6.01 -11.73 -5.38
CA ILE A 268 -5.39 -12.91 -4.77
C ILE A 268 -6.35 -13.52 -3.75
N SER A 269 -6.63 -14.81 -3.87
CA SER A 269 -7.49 -15.56 -2.94
C SER A 269 -6.70 -16.71 -2.31
N ILE A 270 -6.54 -16.70 -0.99
CA ILE A 270 -5.89 -17.75 -0.23
C ILE A 270 -6.91 -18.33 0.75
N SER A 271 -7.19 -19.63 0.67
CA SER A 271 -8.15 -20.25 1.60
C SER A 271 -7.82 -21.67 2.05
N ASP A 272 -8.36 -22.05 3.21
CA ASP A 272 -8.37 -23.44 3.68
C ASP A 272 -6.96 -24.02 3.84
N CYS A 273 -6.01 -23.21 4.29
CA CYS A 273 -4.61 -23.57 4.43
C CYS A 273 -4.24 -23.86 5.89
N ILE A 274 -3.26 -24.73 6.09
CA ILE A 274 -2.62 -24.99 7.39
C ILE A 274 -1.17 -24.58 7.32
N VAL A 275 -0.76 -23.65 8.17
CA VAL A 275 0.65 -23.36 8.44
C VAL A 275 1.06 -24.14 9.68
N LYS A 276 2.16 -24.90 9.59
CA LYS A 276 2.66 -25.71 10.71
C LYS A 276 4.19 -25.79 10.75
N PRO A 277 4.80 -26.21 11.86
CA PRO A 277 6.25 -26.33 11.96
C PRO A 277 6.83 -27.29 10.92
N SER A 278 8.01 -26.96 10.40
CA SER A 278 8.75 -27.84 9.48
C SER A 278 9.06 -29.18 10.13
N ARG A 279 9.01 -30.26 9.33
CA ARG A 279 9.48 -31.59 9.77
C ARG A 279 11.00 -31.75 9.64
N HIS A 280 11.72 -30.73 9.16
CA HIS A 280 13.15 -30.79 9.01
C HIS A 280 13.85 -30.85 10.37
N THR A 281 14.53 -31.97 10.64
CA THR A 281 15.30 -32.20 11.87
C THR A 281 16.80 -31.96 11.70
N GLY A 282 17.24 -31.60 10.49
CA GLY A 282 18.65 -31.38 10.17
C GLY A 282 19.12 -29.96 10.51
N GLU A 283 20.34 -29.65 10.04
CA GLU A 283 20.85 -28.29 10.13
C GLU A 283 20.11 -27.36 9.15
N ARG A 284 19.38 -26.38 9.69
CA ARG A 284 18.70 -25.33 8.91
C ARG A 284 19.70 -24.48 8.15
N ILE A 285 19.39 -24.14 6.90
CA ILE A 285 20.22 -23.22 6.11
C ILE A 285 19.99 -21.78 6.57
N LEU A 286 18.73 -21.39 6.74
CA LEU A 286 18.33 -20.11 7.31
C LEU A 286 18.54 -20.13 8.83
N LYS A 287 19.40 -19.23 9.32
CA LYS A 287 19.79 -19.13 10.73
C LYS A 287 18.96 -18.14 11.55
N SER A 288 17.81 -17.73 11.02
CA SER A 288 16.82 -16.90 11.71
C SER A 288 16.11 -17.72 12.79
N THR A 289 14.78 -17.63 12.90
CA THR A 289 14.00 -18.26 13.97
C THR A 289 13.75 -19.75 13.68
N PRO A 290 13.86 -20.66 14.68
CA PRO A 290 13.66 -22.10 14.47
C PRO A 290 12.21 -22.52 14.19
N SER A 291 11.26 -21.67 14.55
CA SER A 291 9.81 -21.85 14.39
C SER A 291 9.26 -21.33 13.06
N GLY A 292 10.08 -20.65 12.24
CA GLY A 292 9.63 -19.84 11.11
C GLY A 292 9.43 -18.38 11.50
N ILE A 293 9.59 -17.46 10.54
CA ILE A 293 9.51 -16.01 10.80
C ILE A 293 8.04 -15.58 10.79
N THR A 294 7.33 -15.82 9.69
CA THR A 294 5.95 -15.32 9.49
C THR A 294 5.06 -16.39 8.88
N ALA A 295 3.82 -16.50 9.33
CA ALA A 295 2.84 -17.35 8.67
C ALA A 295 2.29 -16.70 7.38
N ILE A 296 1.86 -15.44 7.46
CA ILE A 296 1.31 -14.69 6.32
C ILE A 296 2.02 -13.34 6.20
N SER A 297 2.61 -13.06 5.04
CA SER A 297 3.28 -11.79 4.72
C SER A 297 2.73 -11.16 3.44
N LEU A 298 2.29 -9.90 3.53
CA LEU A 298 1.83 -9.10 2.38
C LEU A 298 2.67 -7.83 2.27
N GLU A 299 3.47 -7.74 1.22
CA GLU A 299 4.51 -6.71 1.11
C GLU A 299 4.45 -5.96 -0.23
N ILE A 300 4.43 -4.63 -0.16
CA ILE A 300 4.71 -3.72 -1.29
C ILE A 300 5.86 -2.82 -0.85
N VAL A 301 7.06 -3.07 -1.36
CA VAL A 301 8.28 -2.36 -0.91
C VAL A 301 9.19 -1.88 -2.04
N ASP A 302 9.06 -2.44 -3.24
CA ASP A 302 9.83 -2.09 -4.44
C ASP A 302 8.91 -1.52 -5.54
N GLY A 303 7.90 -0.72 -5.12
CA GLY A 303 6.83 -0.24 -6.00
C GLY A 303 5.73 -1.27 -6.25
N GLY A 304 4.86 -1.00 -7.22
CA GLY A 304 3.72 -1.84 -7.57
C GLY A 304 2.43 -1.54 -6.79
N ILE A 305 1.35 -2.21 -7.17
CA ILE A 305 0.03 -2.05 -6.54
C ILE A 305 -0.42 -3.40 -5.99
N MET A 306 -0.77 -3.46 -4.70
CA MET A 306 -1.55 -4.53 -4.11
C MET A 306 -3.02 -4.10 -4.00
N ASP A 307 -3.92 -4.79 -4.70
CA ASP A 307 -5.36 -4.46 -4.71
C ASP A 307 -6.21 -5.73 -4.79
N GLY A 308 -7.06 -5.95 -3.79
CA GLY A 308 -7.96 -7.11 -3.76
C GLY A 308 -7.27 -8.40 -3.33
N VAL A 309 -6.88 -8.48 -2.04
CA VAL A 309 -6.35 -9.71 -1.43
C VAL A 309 -7.37 -10.22 -0.41
N THR A 310 -7.81 -11.47 -0.57
CA THR A 310 -8.70 -12.15 0.37
C THR A 310 -8.00 -13.38 0.95
N ILE A 311 -7.94 -13.46 2.28
CA ILE A 311 -7.40 -14.60 3.01
C ILE A 311 -8.49 -15.11 3.95
N ASN A 312 -8.84 -16.39 3.84
CA ASN A 312 -9.94 -16.97 4.61
C ASN A 312 -9.61 -18.37 5.13
N ASN A 313 -9.98 -18.66 6.38
CA ASN A 313 -9.90 -20.00 6.96
C ASN A 313 -8.48 -20.58 6.95
N VAL A 314 -7.58 -19.96 7.72
CA VAL A 314 -6.19 -20.42 7.89
C VAL A 314 -5.92 -20.80 9.34
N LEU A 315 -5.45 -22.02 9.55
CA LEU A 315 -4.97 -22.49 10.84
C LEU A 315 -3.44 -22.37 10.89
N ILE A 316 -2.93 -21.74 11.94
CA ILE A 316 -1.50 -21.50 12.13
C ILE A 316 -1.06 -22.15 13.45
N GLU A 317 -0.16 -23.13 13.35
CA GLU A 317 0.58 -23.71 14.46
C GLU A 317 2.04 -23.27 14.37
N GLY A 318 2.50 -22.47 15.33
CA GLY A 318 3.89 -21.98 15.35
C GLY A 318 4.10 -20.66 14.59
N THR A 319 5.32 -20.50 14.03
CA THR A 319 5.92 -19.24 13.53
C THR A 319 6.08 -18.15 14.60
N GLU A 320 6.99 -17.19 14.38
CA GLU A 320 7.13 -16.08 15.31
C GLU A 320 6.03 -15.02 15.17
N CYS A 321 5.57 -14.76 13.95
CA CYS A 321 4.59 -13.72 13.62
C CYS A 321 3.41 -14.30 12.80
N PRO A 322 2.15 -14.23 13.28
CA PRO A 322 1.00 -14.69 12.50
C PRO A 322 0.77 -13.89 11.21
N LEU A 323 0.80 -12.55 11.28
CA LEU A 323 0.41 -11.67 10.18
C LEU A 323 1.33 -10.45 10.09
N TYR A 324 1.95 -10.27 8.92
CA TYR A 324 2.80 -9.12 8.60
C TYR A 324 2.33 -8.43 7.31
N ILE A 325 1.88 -7.19 7.42
CA ILE A 325 1.46 -6.38 6.27
C ILE A 325 2.31 -5.10 6.24
N ARG A 326 3.06 -4.90 5.15
CA ARG A 326 3.96 -3.76 4.99
C ARG A 326 3.86 -3.10 3.63
N LEU A 327 3.52 -1.82 3.65
CA LEU A 327 3.79 -0.88 2.57
C LEU A 327 5.02 -0.06 2.99
N ALA A 328 6.08 -0.09 2.19
CA ALA A 328 7.30 0.69 2.40
C ALA A 328 7.90 1.12 1.06
N ASN A 329 9.00 1.87 1.11
CA ASN A 329 9.73 2.32 -0.07
C ASN A 329 11.20 1.91 0.00
N ARG A 330 11.47 0.61 0.00
CA ARG A 330 12.83 0.12 -0.21
C ARG A 330 13.34 0.58 -1.57
N GLY A 331 12.48 0.50 -2.60
CA GLY A 331 12.74 1.07 -3.92
C GLY A 331 13.94 0.42 -4.59
N ARG A 332 14.09 -0.91 -4.46
CA ARG A 332 15.26 -1.62 -4.96
C ARG A 332 15.32 -1.58 -6.50
N GLN A 333 16.43 -1.09 -7.02
CA GLN A 333 16.83 -1.23 -8.43
C GLN A 333 17.51 -2.60 -8.60
N TYR A 334 17.15 -3.38 -9.62
CA TYR A 334 17.82 -4.67 -9.87
C TYR A 334 18.96 -4.56 -10.90
N PRO A 335 18.78 -3.92 -12.07
CA PRO A 335 19.88 -3.30 -12.81
C PRO A 335 20.29 -1.99 -12.14
N ASP A 336 21.60 -1.71 -12.09
CA ASP A 336 22.14 -0.48 -11.48
C ASP A 336 21.67 0.79 -12.21
N ASP A 337 21.31 0.69 -13.50
CA ASP A 337 20.84 1.77 -14.37
C ASP A 337 19.31 1.88 -14.46
N ALA A 338 18.55 0.95 -13.85
CA ALA A 338 17.09 1.01 -13.85
C ALA A 338 16.61 2.18 -12.99
N PRO A 339 15.49 2.85 -13.32
CA PRO A 339 14.93 3.88 -12.45
C PRO A 339 14.53 3.29 -11.08
N VAL A 340 14.70 4.08 -10.02
CA VAL A 340 14.20 3.72 -8.68
C VAL A 340 12.69 3.57 -8.75
N PRO A 341 12.12 2.41 -8.38
CA PRO A 341 10.67 2.24 -8.33
C PRO A 341 10.03 3.29 -7.41
N PRO A 342 8.89 3.89 -7.79
CA PRO A 342 8.17 4.80 -6.92
C PRO A 342 7.58 4.05 -5.71
N VAL A 343 7.11 4.81 -4.72
CA VAL A 343 6.31 4.25 -3.62
C VAL A 343 5.11 3.51 -4.21
N GLY A 344 4.87 2.29 -3.75
CA GLY A 344 3.74 1.49 -4.20
C GLY A 344 2.42 1.89 -3.55
N ARG A 345 1.36 1.15 -3.86
CA ARG A 345 0.03 1.30 -3.22
C ARG A 345 -0.46 -0.03 -2.69
N MET A 346 -1.17 0.00 -1.56
CA MET A 346 -1.73 -1.19 -0.95
C MET A 346 -3.14 -0.90 -0.47
N ARG A 347 -4.12 -1.66 -0.98
CA ARG A 347 -5.53 -1.47 -0.61
C ARG A 347 -6.42 -2.70 -0.75
N ASN A 348 -7.59 -2.64 -0.13
CA ASN A 348 -8.67 -3.62 -0.26
C ASN A 348 -8.20 -5.04 0.13
N ILE A 349 -7.78 -5.18 1.39
CA ILE A 349 -7.31 -6.46 1.95
C ILE A 349 -8.32 -6.94 2.98
N GLN A 350 -8.78 -8.18 2.79
CA GLN A 350 -9.78 -8.83 3.64
C GLN A 350 -9.19 -10.11 4.21
N ILE A 351 -9.12 -10.22 5.53
CA ILE A 351 -8.56 -11.38 6.22
C ILE A 351 -9.58 -11.86 7.24
N SER A 352 -9.96 -13.13 7.14
CA SER A 352 -10.97 -13.67 8.04
C SER A 352 -10.76 -15.12 8.42
N ASN A 353 -11.33 -15.50 9.56
CA ASN A 353 -11.32 -16.87 10.07
C ASN A 353 -9.89 -17.41 10.24
N ILE A 354 -9.04 -16.66 10.95
CA ILE A 354 -7.65 -17.05 11.22
C ILE A 354 -7.50 -17.45 12.68
N THR A 355 -6.97 -18.64 12.93
CA THR A 355 -6.59 -19.08 14.28
C THR A 355 -5.11 -19.39 14.31
N ALA A 356 -4.37 -18.70 15.19
CA ALA A 356 -2.94 -18.90 15.40
C ALA A 356 -2.65 -19.24 16.87
N TYR A 357 -1.88 -20.29 17.10
CA TYR A 357 -1.45 -20.74 18.43
C TYR A 357 -0.02 -21.29 18.42
N GLY A 358 0.59 -21.37 19.61
CA GLY A 358 1.99 -21.78 19.75
C GLY A 358 2.95 -20.81 19.05
N THR A 359 2.52 -19.57 18.81
CA THR A 359 3.31 -18.58 18.06
C THR A 359 4.40 -17.98 18.94
N GLY A 360 5.34 -17.28 18.32
CA GLY A 360 6.38 -16.54 19.02
C GLY A 360 5.91 -15.21 19.59
N ASN A 361 6.84 -14.26 19.63
CA ASN A 361 6.61 -12.95 20.27
C ASN A 361 6.55 -11.77 19.30
N PHE A 362 6.73 -12.01 18.01
CA PHE A 362 6.60 -10.98 17.01
C PHE A 362 5.12 -10.59 16.85
N CYS A 363 4.85 -9.33 17.11
CA CYS A 363 3.51 -8.77 17.02
C CYS A 363 3.04 -8.79 15.56
N SER A 364 1.77 -9.12 15.35
CA SER A 364 1.16 -8.93 14.04
C SER A 364 1.11 -7.42 13.75
N SER A 365 1.47 -7.03 12.53
CA SER A 365 1.60 -5.61 12.20
C SER A 365 1.05 -5.26 10.83
N ILE A 366 0.47 -4.06 10.75
CA ILE A 366 -0.08 -3.45 9.54
C ILE A 366 0.51 -2.05 9.45
N THR A 367 1.48 -1.88 8.56
CA THR A 367 2.35 -0.70 8.56
C THR A 367 2.51 -0.12 7.16
N GLY A 368 2.00 1.09 6.96
CA GLY A 368 2.39 1.96 5.84
C GLY A 368 3.54 2.90 6.23
N ILE A 369 3.81 3.89 5.39
CA ILE A 369 4.78 4.96 5.64
C ILE A 369 4.06 6.31 5.71
N GLU A 370 4.71 7.33 6.27
CA GLU A 370 4.07 8.62 6.59
C GLU A 370 3.45 9.28 5.35
N ASN A 371 4.13 9.21 4.21
CA ASN A 371 3.69 9.75 2.92
C ASN A 371 2.88 8.77 2.07
N ALA A 372 2.61 7.55 2.55
CA ALA A 372 1.77 6.58 1.85
C ALA A 372 1.11 5.61 2.83
N LYS A 373 -0.19 5.83 3.05
CA LYS A 373 -1.01 5.00 3.92
C LYS A 373 -1.55 3.76 3.18
N ILE A 374 -1.79 2.70 3.94
CA ILE A 374 -2.55 1.53 3.45
C ILE A 374 -4.05 1.86 3.50
N GLU A 375 -4.79 1.60 2.42
CA GLU A 375 -6.22 1.92 2.33
C GLU A 375 -7.09 0.66 2.52
N ASN A 376 -8.12 0.71 3.37
CA ASN A 376 -9.16 -0.33 3.48
C ASN A 376 -8.65 -1.74 3.85
N ILE A 377 -8.37 -1.94 5.14
CA ILE A 377 -8.10 -3.26 5.74
C ILE A 377 -9.32 -3.75 6.53
N TYR A 378 -9.69 -5.01 6.33
CA TYR A 378 -10.77 -5.67 7.07
C TYR A 378 -10.26 -6.97 7.70
N LEU A 379 -10.28 -7.03 9.02
CA LEU A 379 -9.99 -8.24 9.81
C LEU A 379 -11.28 -8.73 10.46
N ASN A 380 -11.63 -10.00 10.30
CA ASN A 380 -12.85 -10.57 10.87
C ASN A 380 -12.65 -11.99 11.43
N ASN A 381 -13.06 -12.25 12.67
CA ASN A 381 -12.90 -13.57 13.30
C ASN A 381 -11.43 -14.02 13.34
N ILE A 382 -10.62 -13.28 14.10
CA ILE A 382 -9.17 -13.51 14.25
C ILE A 382 -8.88 -13.97 15.68
N ARG A 383 -8.08 -15.01 15.85
CA ARG A 383 -7.62 -15.49 17.17
C ARG A 383 -6.12 -15.70 17.16
N PHE A 384 -5.36 -14.82 17.81
CA PHE A 384 -3.90 -14.93 17.90
C PHE A 384 -3.48 -15.16 19.35
N MET A 385 -2.93 -16.36 19.62
CA MET A 385 -2.35 -16.74 20.90
C MET A 385 -0.82 -16.63 20.83
N ASN A 386 -0.24 -15.62 21.48
CA ASN A 386 1.20 -15.34 21.41
C ASN A 386 1.93 -15.80 22.67
N ARG A 387 3.22 -16.15 22.58
CA ARG A 387 3.96 -16.75 23.71
C ARG A 387 3.97 -15.88 24.99
N GLY A 388 4.13 -14.57 24.84
CA GLY A 388 4.27 -13.62 25.93
C GLY A 388 5.58 -13.75 26.72
N GLY A 389 5.60 -13.18 27.93
CA GLY A 389 6.73 -13.25 28.85
C GLY A 389 7.96 -12.42 28.45
N LEU A 390 7.76 -11.33 27.71
CA LEU A 390 8.83 -10.38 27.38
C LEU A 390 9.16 -9.47 28.56
N VAL A 391 10.37 -8.89 28.53
CA VAL A 391 10.85 -7.91 29.51
C VAL A 391 11.18 -6.61 28.78
N GLU A 392 10.88 -5.47 29.38
CA GLU A 392 11.18 -4.17 28.78
C GLU A 392 12.66 -4.01 28.45
N GLY A 393 12.95 -3.37 27.31
CA GLY A 393 14.29 -2.94 26.92
C GLY A 393 14.56 -3.04 25.43
N ALA A 394 15.68 -2.48 24.99
CA ALA A 394 16.04 -2.50 23.56
C ALA A 394 16.24 -3.93 23.02
N PHE A 395 15.60 -4.22 21.88
CA PHE A 395 15.75 -5.47 21.12
C PHE A 395 17.18 -5.61 20.56
N LEU A 396 17.79 -4.51 20.13
CA LEU A 396 19.16 -4.45 19.59
C LEU A 396 19.99 -3.37 20.32
N PRO A 397 21.31 -3.58 20.49
CA PRO A 397 22.19 -2.63 21.16
C PRO A 397 22.69 -1.47 20.26
N ASP A 398 22.66 -1.61 18.93
CA ASP A 398 23.18 -0.62 17.97
C ASP A 398 22.05 -0.02 17.10
N PRO A 399 21.84 1.31 17.11
CA PRO A 399 20.84 1.97 16.28
C PRO A 399 21.21 2.15 14.80
N ALA A 400 22.44 1.83 14.35
CA ALA A 400 22.90 2.00 12.96
C ALA A 400 22.57 0.80 12.03
N MET A 401 21.29 0.41 12.01
CA MET A 401 20.80 -0.79 11.31
C MET A 401 19.82 -0.52 10.16
N GLU A 402 19.63 0.74 9.75
CA GLU A 402 18.84 1.08 8.57
C GLU A 402 19.31 0.29 7.34
N GLY A 403 18.36 -0.29 6.59
CA GLY A 403 18.67 -1.06 5.39
C GLY A 403 19.32 -2.44 5.62
N LYS A 404 19.50 -2.89 6.87
CA LYS A 404 20.13 -4.19 7.18
C LYS A 404 19.09 -5.28 7.50
N ARG A 405 19.51 -6.56 7.48
CA ARG A 405 18.72 -7.68 8.03
C ARG A 405 18.97 -7.81 9.53
N HIS A 406 17.95 -7.54 10.34
CA HIS A 406 18.07 -7.49 11.80
C HIS A 406 18.06 -8.87 12.46
N ASP A 407 17.52 -9.90 11.80
CA ASP A 407 17.42 -11.27 12.32
C ASP A 407 18.77 -12.01 12.38
N VAL A 408 19.79 -11.49 11.68
CA VAL A 408 21.16 -12.02 11.68
C VAL A 408 22.14 -11.11 12.44
N ALA A 409 21.63 -10.08 13.13
CA ALA A 409 22.46 -9.13 13.86
C ALA A 409 23.05 -9.76 15.14
N SER A 410 24.33 -9.49 15.41
CA SER A 410 24.98 -9.92 16.65
C SER A 410 24.42 -9.15 17.86
N GLY A 411 24.28 -9.84 18.99
CA GLY A 411 23.79 -9.21 20.23
C GLY A 411 22.27 -8.98 20.32
N THR A 412 21.49 -9.55 19.39
CA THR A 412 20.02 -9.52 19.43
C THR A 412 19.45 -10.05 20.74
N LYS A 413 18.61 -9.26 21.42
CA LYS A 413 17.96 -9.60 22.68
C LYS A 413 16.49 -9.97 22.44
N TRP A 414 16.27 -11.21 22.00
CA TRP A 414 14.95 -11.76 21.62
C TRP A 414 13.87 -11.70 22.70
N ASN A 415 14.25 -11.56 23.98
CA ASN A 415 13.33 -11.45 25.11
C ASN A 415 13.02 -9.99 25.51
N ARG A 416 13.49 -9.01 24.74
CA ARG A 416 13.32 -7.58 25.00
C ARG A 416 12.39 -6.91 24.01
N TYR A 417 11.63 -5.91 24.45
CA TYR A 417 10.68 -5.14 23.62
C TYR A 417 10.76 -3.63 23.88
N TRP A 418 10.44 -2.84 22.87
CA TRP A 418 10.32 -1.37 22.98
C TRP A 418 9.16 -1.00 23.89
N SER A 419 9.35 -0.13 24.88
CA SER A 419 8.24 0.24 25.76
C SER A 419 7.31 1.28 25.15
N SER A 420 7.75 1.99 24.12
CA SER A 420 6.95 3.02 23.45
C SER A 420 6.95 2.88 21.93
N PHE A 421 5.81 3.21 21.31
CA PHE A 421 5.74 3.31 19.85
C PHE A 421 6.67 4.41 19.29
N LYS A 422 7.01 5.42 20.10
CA LYS A 422 7.93 6.51 19.74
C LYS A 422 9.36 6.03 19.54
N GLU A 423 9.71 4.88 20.11
CA GLU A 423 11.04 4.28 19.95
C GLU A 423 11.14 3.43 18.67
N VAL A 424 9.99 3.05 18.10
CA VAL A 424 9.95 2.21 16.90
C VAL A 424 10.17 3.08 15.67
N LYS A 425 11.44 3.26 15.33
CA LYS A 425 11.88 4.01 14.14
C LYS A 425 11.42 3.34 12.86
N GLU A 426 11.04 4.16 11.88
CA GLU A 426 10.74 3.70 10.53
C GLU A 426 12.05 3.30 9.81
N ASP A 427 12.07 2.12 9.19
CA ASP A 427 13.18 1.67 8.34
C ASP A 427 12.59 1.22 6.99
N GLU A 428 12.37 2.20 6.11
CA GLU A 428 11.78 1.97 4.79
C GLU A 428 12.70 1.14 3.89
N LYS A 429 14.02 1.24 4.11
CA LYS A 429 15.06 0.57 3.32
C LYS A 429 15.38 -0.84 3.82
N GLY A 430 15.01 -1.14 5.07
CA GLY A 430 15.21 -2.41 5.74
C GLY A 430 14.62 -3.58 4.98
N TYR A 431 15.15 -4.77 5.27
CA TYR A 431 14.54 -5.99 4.73
C TYR A 431 13.14 -6.18 5.35
N PRO A 432 12.09 -6.36 4.53
CA PRO A 432 10.69 -6.29 4.99
C PRO A 432 10.28 -7.57 5.69
N GLN A 433 10.67 -7.70 6.95
CA GLN A 433 10.28 -8.81 7.82
C GLN A 433 10.01 -8.26 9.22
N PRO A 434 9.24 -8.95 10.08
CA PRO A 434 8.88 -8.45 11.42
C PRO A 434 10.07 -7.96 12.25
N THR A 435 11.26 -8.55 12.07
CA THR A 435 12.46 -8.16 12.83
C THR A 435 12.93 -6.74 12.55
N VAL A 436 12.51 -6.11 11.46
CA VAL A 436 12.82 -4.70 11.15
C VAL A 436 12.34 -3.77 12.28
N TRP A 437 11.32 -4.20 13.02
CA TRP A 437 10.78 -3.51 14.18
C TRP A 437 11.37 -3.96 15.51
N GLY A 438 12.11 -5.07 15.54
CA GLY A 438 12.30 -5.85 16.75
C GLY A 438 10.98 -6.32 17.37
N ASN A 439 10.98 -6.59 18.68
CA ASN A 439 9.72 -6.83 19.39
C ASN A 439 9.01 -5.49 19.63
N LEU A 440 7.92 -5.28 18.89
CA LEU A 440 7.05 -4.11 19.00
C LEU A 440 6.47 -3.93 20.43
N PRO A 441 6.08 -2.69 20.82
CA PRO A 441 5.44 -2.36 22.09
C PRO A 441 4.04 -2.96 22.27
N SER A 442 3.52 -3.60 21.22
CA SER A 442 2.25 -4.30 21.23
C SER A 442 2.48 -5.81 21.12
N TYR A 443 1.62 -6.62 21.71
CA TYR A 443 1.61 -8.08 21.48
C TYR A 443 0.55 -8.53 20.47
N GLY A 444 -0.59 -7.85 20.38
CA GLY A 444 -1.73 -8.30 19.57
C GLY A 444 -1.67 -7.76 18.15
N LEU A 445 -1.86 -6.45 18.00
CA LEU A 445 -1.87 -5.78 16.71
C LEU A 445 -1.23 -4.38 16.77
N PHE A 446 -0.24 -4.16 15.93
CA PHE A 446 0.40 -2.87 15.75
C PHE A 446 0.01 -2.25 14.40
N ILE A 447 -0.67 -1.11 14.42
CA ILE A 447 -1.21 -0.43 13.24
C ILE A 447 -0.51 0.92 13.08
N ARG A 448 0.06 1.19 11.91
CA ARG A 448 0.71 2.48 11.61
C ARG A 448 0.46 2.92 10.18
N ASN A 449 0.13 4.20 9.99
CA ASN A 449 -0.05 4.81 8.66
C ASN A 449 -1.09 4.04 7.82
N VAL A 450 -2.32 3.97 8.33
CA VAL A 450 -3.44 3.25 7.69
C VAL A 450 -4.63 4.19 7.56
N GLU A 451 -5.18 4.32 6.37
CA GLU A 451 -6.29 5.24 6.15
C GLU A 451 -7.59 4.68 6.72
N ASN A 452 -7.93 3.43 6.45
CA ASN A 452 -9.14 2.79 6.99
C ASN A 452 -8.85 1.36 7.43
N ILE A 453 -9.17 1.02 8.68
CA ILE A 453 -9.11 -0.34 9.21
C ILE A 453 -10.32 -0.68 10.05
N THR A 454 -10.88 -1.87 9.80
CA THR A 454 -11.96 -2.46 10.60
C THR A 454 -11.51 -3.81 11.14
N VAL A 455 -11.65 -4.01 12.44
CA VAL A 455 -11.38 -5.26 13.15
C VAL A 455 -12.66 -5.71 13.85
N ASN A 456 -13.18 -6.87 13.46
CA ASN A 456 -14.36 -7.48 14.03
C ASN A 456 -14.05 -8.87 14.59
N ASP A 457 -14.62 -9.22 15.75
CA ASP A 457 -14.51 -10.56 16.33
C ASP A 457 -13.05 -11.02 16.50
N ALA A 458 -12.21 -10.20 17.14
CA ALA A 458 -10.80 -10.53 17.31
C ALA A 458 -10.46 -10.88 18.76
N THR A 459 -9.61 -11.87 18.95
CA THR A 459 -9.05 -12.28 20.25
C THR A 459 -7.53 -12.25 20.16
N PHE A 460 -6.90 -11.44 20.99
CA PHE A 460 -5.45 -11.40 21.16
C PHE A 460 -5.13 -11.78 22.60
N MET A 461 -4.54 -12.95 22.82
CA MET A 461 -4.19 -13.40 24.17
C MET A 461 -2.74 -13.85 24.22
N PRO A 462 -2.00 -13.52 25.28
CA PRO A 462 -0.71 -14.10 25.49
C PRO A 462 -0.83 -15.39 26.35
N GLU A 463 -0.05 -16.42 26.05
CA GLU A 463 0.01 -17.67 26.83
C GLU A 463 0.63 -17.45 28.21
N LYS A 464 1.63 -16.56 28.28
CA LYS A 464 2.24 -16.07 29.51
C LYS A 464 1.91 -14.59 29.66
N PRO A 465 1.87 -14.05 30.89
CA PRO A 465 1.68 -12.61 31.07
C PRO A 465 2.62 -11.79 30.17
N ASP A 466 2.05 -10.85 29.42
CA ASP A 466 2.78 -9.98 28.52
C ASP A 466 2.58 -8.52 28.97
N PRO A 467 3.66 -7.76 29.21
CA PRO A 467 3.57 -6.38 29.67
C PRO A 467 3.22 -5.38 28.54
N ARG A 468 3.23 -5.82 27.28
CA ARG A 468 2.93 -4.98 26.12
C ARG A 468 1.46 -4.60 26.04
N ILE A 469 1.17 -3.48 25.39
CA ILE A 469 -0.21 -3.06 25.14
C ILE A 469 -0.84 -3.99 24.08
N PRO A 470 -2.09 -4.45 24.24
CA PRO A 470 -2.69 -5.36 23.27
C PRO A 470 -2.73 -4.80 21.85
N VAL A 471 -3.25 -3.58 21.67
CA VAL A 471 -3.35 -2.93 20.37
C VAL A 471 -2.78 -1.51 20.43
N ILE A 472 -1.99 -1.14 19.42
CA ILE A 472 -1.47 0.22 19.26
C ILE A 472 -1.78 0.69 17.84
N ALA A 473 -2.37 1.89 17.72
CA ALA A 473 -2.70 2.54 16.46
C ALA A 473 -2.07 3.93 16.37
N VAL A 474 -1.29 4.16 15.31
CA VAL A 474 -0.53 5.40 15.10
C VAL A 474 -0.77 5.94 13.70
N ASN A 475 -1.17 7.21 13.56
CA ASN A 475 -1.48 7.84 12.28
C ASN A 475 -2.51 7.03 11.47
N VAL A 476 -3.74 6.94 12.00
CA VAL A 476 -4.83 6.17 11.39
C VAL A 476 -5.98 7.09 11.03
N GLY A 477 -6.47 7.03 9.79
CA GLY A 477 -7.64 7.81 9.36
C GLY A 477 -8.90 7.34 10.09
N LYS A 478 -9.28 6.07 9.93
CA LYS A 478 -10.46 5.49 10.58
C LYS A 478 -10.14 4.13 11.19
N LEU A 479 -10.38 4.01 12.49
CA LEU A 479 -10.21 2.79 13.28
C LEU A 479 -11.56 2.28 13.80
N GLN A 480 -12.02 1.14 13.30
CA GLN A 480 -13.19 0.45 13.86
C GLN A 480 -12.78 -0.86 14.52
N MET A 481 -13.19 -1.06 15.77
CA MET A 481 -12.87 -2.25 16.57
C MET A 481 -14.13 -2.71 17.30
N ASN A 482 -14.64 -3.88 16.95
CA ASN A 482 -15.89 -4.41 17.50
C ASN A 482 -15.79 -5.90 17.87
N ARG A 483 -16.29 -6.24 19.05
CA ARG A 483 -16.16 -7.55 19.72
C ARG A 483 -14.71 -8.00 19.85
N ILE A 484 -13.88 -7.16 20.47
CA ILE A 484 -12.46 -7.45 20.71
C ILE A 484 -12.24 -8.00 22.12
N GLN A 485 -11.43 -9.04 22.22
CA GLN A 485 -11.02 -9.67 23.47
C GLN A 485 -9.50 -9.60 23.62
N VAL A 486 -9.03 -9.09 24.77
CA VAL A 486 -7.60 -8.94 25.12
C VAL A 486 -7.37 -9.32 26.58
N ASP A 487 -6.14 -9.66 26.98
CA ASP A 487 -5.82 -9.83 28.40
C ASP A 487 -5.66 -8.47 29.08
N SER A 488 -6.73 -8.01 29.72
CA SER A 488 -6.81 -6.70 30.38
C SER A 488 -6.18 -6.64 31.77
N ARG A 489 -5.69 -7.76 32.33
CA ARG A 489 -5.28 -7.84 33.75
C ARG A 489 -3.92 -7.19 34.05
N LYS A 490 -3.14 -6.82 33.02
CA LYS A 490 -1.72 -6.45 33.17
C LYS A 490 -1.36 -5.05 32.67
N THR A 491 -2.23 -4.42 31.90
CA THR A 491 -2.06 -3.06 31.42
C THR A 491 -3.26 -2.24 31.88
N ASP A 492 -3.10 -0.91 32.02
CA ASP A 492 -4.23 0.01 32.21
C ASP A 492 -4.85 0.47 30.88
N THR A 493 -4.26 0.02 29.76
CA THR A 493 -4.64 0.37 28.39
C THR A 493 -4.76 -0.89 27.56
N ASP A 494 -5.90 -1.06 26.90
CA ASP A 494 -6.16 -2.14 25.94
C ASP A 494 -5.86 -1.68 24.50
N VAL A 495 -6.19 -0.42 24.18
CA VAL A 495 -5.91 0.23 22.90
C VAL A 495 -5.23 1.58 23.12
N LEU A 496 -3.99 1.73 22.63
CA LEU A 496 -3.31 3.02 22.60
C LEU A 496 -3.49 3.66 21.23
N MET A 497 -3.94 4.91 21.19
CA MET A 497 -4.12 5.69 19.97
C MET A 497 -3.21 6.93 19.94
N HIS A 498 -2.63 7.22 18.77
CA HIS A 498 -1.92 8.47 18.54
C HIS A 498 -2.18 8.94 17.11
N ASN A 499 -2.71 10.15 16.95
CA ASN A 499 -3.11 10.69 15.65
C ASN A 499 -4.11 9.76 14.93
N VAL A 500 -5.18 9.36 15.64
CA VAL A 500 -6.30 8.59 15.07
C VAL A 500 -7.47 9.54 14.84
N TRP A 501 -7.85 9.74 13.58
CA TRP A 501 -8.78 10.78 13.14
C TRP A 501 -10.25 10.44 13.45
N GLN A 502 -10.69 9.23 13.13
CA GLN A 502 -12.02 8.72 13.46
C GLN A 502 -11.88 7.36 14.12
N HIS A 503 -12.63 7.12 15.19
CA HIS A 503 -12.64 5.79 15.81
C HIS A 503 -14.03 5.37 16.29
N LYS A 504 -14.29 4.07 16.23
CA LYS A 504 -15.43 3.41 16.86
C LYS A 504 -14.94 2.12 17.48
N ILE A 505 -14.74 2.13 18.79
CA ILE A 505 -14.13 1.05 19.55
C ILE A 505 -15.14 0.57 20.60
N ASP A 506 -15.16 -0.74 20.89
CA ASP A 506 -16.00 -1.31 21.94
C ASP A 506 -15.85 -0.56 23.27
N ALA A 507 -16.97 -0.20 23.90
CA ALA A 507 -17.00 0.52 25.17
C ALA A 507 -16.35 -0.25 26.34
N GLN A 508 -16.12 -1.55 26.20
CA GLN A 508 -15.45 -2.38 27.21
C GLN A 508 -13.92 -2.26 27.20
N LEU A 509 -13.32 -1.75 26.12
CA LEU A 509 -11.87 -1.61 26.02
C LEU A 509 -11.41 -0.30 26.66
N ARG A 510 -10.31 -0.36 27.41
CA ARG A 510 -9.66 0.83 27.97
C ARG A 510 -8.79 1.47 26.90
N ILE A 511 -9.10 2.71 26.57
CA ILE A 511 -8.42 3.48 25.52
C ILE A 511 -7.54 4.54 26.18
N SER A 512 -6.34 4.76 25.65
CA SER A 512 -5.50 5.90 26.04
C SER A 512 -4.75 6.50 24.85
N GLY A 513 -4.10 7.65 25.06
CA GLY A 513 -3.32 8.38 24.06
C GLY A 513 -4.01 9.63 23.52
N GLU A 514 -3.41 10.27 22.51
CA GLU A 514 -3.90 11.52 21.90
C GLU A 514 -4.88 11.18 20.77
N THR A 515 -6.17 11.44 20.99
CA THR A 515 -7.20 11.49 19.95
C THR A 515 -7.38 12.94 19.50
N ALA A 516 -7.57 13.16 18.20
CA ALA A 516 -8.18 14.40 17.75
C ALA A 516 -9.68 14.28 18.03
N ASP A 517 -10.11 14.65 19.24
CA ASP A 517 -11.54 14.70 19.57
C ASP A 517 -12.18 15.91 18.87
N PHE A 518 -12.61 15.70 17.63
CA PHE A 518 -13.37 16.68 16.87
C PHE A 518 -14.67 16.08 16.35
N LYS A 519 -15.69 16.92 16.23
CA LYS A 519 -16.96 16.62 15.59
C LYS A 519 -16.87 17.08 14.14
N SER A 520 -17.45 16.33 13.22
CA SER A 520 -17.66 16.82 11.85
C SER A 520 -19.14 16.77 11.48
N GLY A 521 -19.51 17.58 10.49
CA GLY A 521 -20.89 17.68 10.05
C GLY A 521 -21.04 18.39 8.72
N ARG A 522 -22.30 18.50 8.27
CA ARG A 522 -22.67 19.31 7.11
C ARG A 522 -23.81 20.25 7.48
N ILE A 523 -23.82 21.43 6.86
CA ILE A 523 -24.93 22.38 6.97
C ILE A 523 -25.43 22.77 5.59
N ASP A 524 -26.73 23.04 5.46
CA ASP A 524 -27.35 23.46 4.22
C ASP A 524 -27.19 24.97 4.00
N VAL A 525 -26.88 25.37 2.76
CA VAL A 525 -26.66 26.77 2.36
C VAL A 525 -27.49 27.14 1.10
N GLY A 526 -28.73 26.67 1.04
CA GLY A 526 -29.62 26.83 -0.11
C GLY A 526 -29.48 25.67 -1.09
N ASN A 527 -28.91 25.90 -2.29
CA ASN A 527 -28.71 24.86 -3.30
C ASN A 527 -27.41 24.05 -3.13
N GLY A 528 -26.86 23.99 -1.91
CA GLY A 528 -25.62 23.31 -1.61
C GLY A 528 -25.44 23.06 -0.11
N SER A 529 -24.33 22.45 0.26
CA SER A 529 -23.96 22.21 1.66
C SER A 529 -22.47 22.49 1.92
N LEU A 530 -22.17 22.91 3.15
CA LEU A 530 -20.80 23.07 3.64
C LEU A 530 -20.44 21.92 4.57
N TYR A 531 -19.26 21.33 4.39
CA TYR A 531 -18.63 20.43 5.35
C TYR A 531 -17.87 21.24 6.39
N TYR A 532 -17.93 20.83 7.67
CA TYR A 532 -17.16 21.44 8.75
C TYR A 532 -16.64 20.41 9.76
N GLU A 533 -15.60 20.82 10.47
CA GLU A 533 -15.04 20.16 11.65
C GLU A 533 -14.98 21.13 12.82
N GLU A 534 -15.24 20.64 14.02
CA GLU A 534 -15.31 21.38 15.27
C GLU A 534 -14.55 20.64 16.38
N ALA A 535 -13.57 21.29 17.00
CA ALA A 535 -12.80 20.74 18.11
C ALA A 535 -12.70 21.73 19.27
N GLY A 536 -12.46 21.22 20.47
CA GLY A 536 -12.26 22.06 21.66
C GLY A 536 -13.53 22.69 22.20
N SER A 537 -13.34 23.67 23.08
CA SER A 537 -14.42 24.41 23.76
C SER A 537 -13.94 25.81 24.13
N GLY A 538 -14.86 26.75 24.38
CA GLY A 538 -14.53 28.14 24.70
C GLY A 538 -15.01 29.11 23.62
N GLU A 539 -14.30 30.22 23.46
CA GLU A 539 -14.66 31.24 22.48
C GLU A 539 -14.52 30.70 21.04
N PRO A 540 -15.49 30.95 20.14
CA PRO A 540 -15.43 30.42 18.78
C PRO A 540 -14.33 31.06 17.93
N VAL A 541 -13.49 30.22 17.33
CA VAL A 541 -12.50 30.60 16.30
C VAL A 541 -12.83 29.85 15.02
N ILE A 542 -13.06 30.56 13.92
CA ILE A 542 -13.40 29.95 12.63
C ILE A 542 -12.26 30.18 11.64
N PHE A 543 -11.70 29.09 11.13
CA PHE A 543 -10.67 29.08 10.08
C PHE A 543 -11.30 28.99 8.69
N VAL A 544 -10.91 29.89 7.79
CA VAL A 544 -11.39 30.00 6.41
C VAL A 544 -10.22 29.79 5.45
N HIS A 545 -10.25 28.71 4.66
CA HIS A 545 -9.13 28.31 3.81
C HIS A 545 -8.95 29.20 2.55
N GLY A 546 -7.78 29.07 1.92
CA GLY A 546 -7.42 29.76 0.68
C GLY A 546 -8.01 29.11 -0.57
N HIS A 547 -7.94 29.83 -1.70
CA HIS A 547 -8.35 29.29 -3.00
C HIS A 547 -7.52 28.04 -3.34
N SER A 548 -8.14 27.07 -4.02
CA SER A 548 -7.57 25.77 -4.45
C SER A 548 -7.24 24.78 -3.32
N LEU A 549 -7.60 25.10 -2.08
CA LEU A 549 -7.32 24.29 -0.88
C LEU A 549 -8.63 23.91 -0.18
N ASP A 550 -8.49 23.29 0.99
CA ASP A 550 -9.60 22.93 1.88
C ASP A 550 -9.16 23.02 3.37
N HIS A 551 -10.01 22.55 4.28
CA HIS A 551 -9.80 22.57 5.73
C HIS A 551 -8.48 21.95 6.20
N ARG A 552 -7.88 21.02 5.44
CA ARG A 552 -6.61 20.33 5.78
C ARG A 552 -5.45 21.30 5.90
N MET A 553 -5.49 22.44 5.20
CA MET A 553 -4.45 23.47 5.33
C MET A 553 -4.29 23.97 6.76
N TRP A 554 -5.31 23.78 7.62
CA TRP A 554 -5.34 24.21 9.00
C TRP A 554 -4.98 23.11 10.01
N ASP A 555 -4.54 21.91 9.61
CA ASP A 555 -4.29 20.78 10.53
C ASP A 555 -3.45 21.18 11.77
N GLU A 556 -2.35 21.90 11.56
CA GLU A 556 -1.46 22.33 12.65
C GLU A 556 -2.12 23.39 13.56
N GLN A 557 -2.92 24.28 12.99
CA GLN A 557 -3.66 25.29 13.77
C GLN A 557 -4.85 24.68 14.50
N PHE A 558 -5.57 23.75 13.87
CA PHE A 558 -6.79 23.15 14.40
C PHE A 558 -6.49 22.43 15.72
N ALA A 559 -5.46 21.58 15.74
CA ALA A 559 -5.03 20.89 16.94
C ALA A 559 -4.48 21.83 18.02
N GLU A 560 -3.76 22.89 17.62
CA GLU A 560 -3.11 23.81 18.57
C GLU A 560 -4.12 24.71 19.29
N PHE A 561 -5.10 25.25 18.57
CA PHE A 561 -6.07 26.18 19.13
C PHE A 561 -7.27 25.49 19.78
N ALA A 562 -7.59 24.24 19.42
CA ALA A 562 -8.63 23.46 20.07
C ALA A 562 -8.35 23.19 21.57
N LYS A 563 -7.11 23.40 22.02
CA LYS A 563 -6.72 23.32 23.43
C LYS A 563 -7.39 24.39 24.30
N GLU A 564 -7.71 25.55 23.74
CA GLU A 564 -8.21 26.73 24.47
C GLU A 564 -9.49 27.33 23.88
N TYR A 565 -9.82 27.02 22.63
CA TYR A 565 -10.94 27.62 21.89
C TYR A 565 -11.88 26.56 21.34
N ARG A 566 -13.12 26.96 21.07
CA ARG A 566 -14.05 26.19 20.22
C ARG A 566 -13.65 26.48 18.78
N VAL A 567 -12.86 25.59 18.17
CA VAL A 567 -12.30 25.81 16.84
C VAL A 567 -13.17 25.16 15.79
N ILE A 568 -13.55 25.91 14.76
CA ILE A 568 -14.26 25.43 13.58
C ILE A 568 -13.35 25.63 12.37
N ARG A 569 -13.24 24.62 11.52
CA ARG A 569 -12.73 24.75 10.15
C ARG A 569 -13.74 24.14 9.21
N TYR A 570 -13.86 24.68 8.00
CA TYR A 570 -14.87 24.23 7.06
C TYR A 570 -14.38 24.41 5.64
N ASP A 571 -14.97 23.66 4.73
CA ASP A 571 -14.70 23.78 3.31
C ASP A 571 -15.65 24.79 2.68
N LEU A 572 -15.11 25.76 1.97
CA LEU A 572 -15.88 26.70 1.17
C LEU A 572 -16.68 25.92 0.12
N ARG A 573 -17.88 26.41 -0.23
CA ARG A 573 -18.70 25.82 -1.29
C ARG A 573 -17.87 25.67 -2.57
N GLY A 574 -17.87 24.45 -3.14
CA GLY A 574 -17.07 23.97 -4.28
C GLY A 574 -15.57 23.90 -4.06
N TYR A 575 -15.18 23.59 -2.84
CA TYR A 575 -13.86 23.14 -2.45
C TYR A 575 -14.00 21.96 -1.50
N GLY A 576 -12.96 21.13 -1.40
CA GLY A 576 -12.88 20.02 -0.45
C GLY A 576 -14.11 19.11 -0.44
N ALA A 577 -14.60 18.82 0.76
CA ALA A 577 -15.78 17.98 0.99
C ALA A 577 -17.11 18.73 0.86
N SER A 578 -17.12 20.05 0.67
CA SER A 578 -18.36 20.82 0.45
C SER A 578 -18.94 20.55 -0.94
N SER A 579 -20.24 20.81 -1.11
CA SER A 579 -20.88 20.60 -2.42
C SER A 579 -20.28 21.52 -3.48
N SER A 580 -20.14 21.04 -4.72
CA SER A 580 -19.85 21.89 -5.88
C SER A 580 -20.90 23.00 -6.03
N GLN A 581 -20.53 24.08 -6.73
CA GLN A 581 -21.46 25.16 -7.03
C GLN A 581 -22.38 24.77 -8.20
N THR A 582 -23.58 25.35 -8.23
CA THR A 582 -24.42 25.36 -9.43
C THR A 582 -24.06 26.60 -10.25
N GLU A 583 -23.81 26.42 -11.54
CA GLU A 583 -23.56 27.53 -12.45
C GLU A 583 -24.74 28.52 -12.45
N ASP A 584 -24.46 29.82 -12.59
CA ASP A 584 -25.42 30.93 -12.56
C ASP A 584 -26.24 31.13 -11.25
N TYR A 585 -26.03 30.33 -10.20
CA TYR A 585 -26.66 30.56 -8.91
C TYR A 585 -25.89 31.58 -8.07
N GLN A 586 -26.44 32.77 -7.85
CA GLN A 586 -25.79 33.82 -7.05
C GLN A 586 -25.78 33.48 -5.56
N PHE A 587 -24.58 33.37 -4.99
CA PHE A 587 -24.32 33.31 -3.55
C PHE A 587 -23.04 34.10 -3.23
N THR A 588 -22.71 34.30 -1.96
CA THR A 588 -21.38 34.77 -1.55
C THR A 588 -20.83 33.92 -0.42
N HIS A 589 -19.51 33.72 -0.42
CA HIS A 589 -18.86 32.96 0.65
C HIS A 589 -19.04 33.59 2.04
N VAL A 590 -19.19 34.92 2.12
CA VAL A 590 -19.46 35.61 3.39
C VAL A 590 -20.86 35.27 3.94
N GLN A 591 -21.87 35.13 3.08
CA GLN A 591 -23.21 34.69 3.50
C GLN A 591 -23.22 33.21 3.90
N ASP A 592 -22.45 32.38 3.19
CA ASP A 592 -22.22 30.97 3.56
C ASP A 592 -21.60 30.85 4.95
N LEU A 593 -20.58 31.66 5.26
CA LEU A 593 -19.97 31.72 6.58
C LEU A 593 -20.97 32.14 7.67
N VAL A 594 -21.81 33.14 7.42
CA VAL A 594 -22.86 33.55 8.37
C VAL A 594 -23.87 32.41 8.58
N THR A 595 -24.24 31.68 7.53
CA THR A 595 -25.16 30.53 7.62
C THR A 595 -24.54 29.38 8.42
N LEU A 596 -23.24 29.12 8.26
CA LEU A 596 -22.48 28.18 9.08
C LEU A 596 -22.55 28.60 10.56
N MET A 597 -22.28 29.88 10.84
CA MET A 597 -22.35 30.39 12.21
C MET A 597 -23.74 30.22 12.82
N ASP A 598 -24.80 30.53 12.09
CA ASP A 598 -26.18 30.38 12.58
C ASP A 598 -26.54 28.92 12.85
N SER A 599 -26.15 28.02 11.94
CA SER A 599 -26.36 26.57 12.05
C SER A 599 -25.63 25.95 13.24
N LEU A 600 -24.45 26.48 13.59
CA LEU A 600 -23.65 26.04 14.74
C LEU A 600 -23.94 26.83 16.03
N HIS A 601 -24.97 27.67 16.00
CA HIS A 601 -25.39 28.54 17.10
C HIS A 601 -24.27 29.47 17.61
N ILE A 602 -23.45 29.97 16.70
CA ILE A 602 -22.35 30.89 16.94
C ILE A 602 -22.83 32.31 16.69
N ARG A 603 -23.09 33.07 17.76
CA ARG A 603 -23.46 34.48 17.64
C ARG A 603 -22.31 35.35 17.12
N LYS A 604 -21.10 35.12 17.63
CA LYS A 604 -19.90 35.91 17.36
C LYS A 604 -18.66 35.00 17.38
N ALA A 605 -17.69 35.23 16.50
CA ALA A 605 -16.46 34.42 16.42
C ALA A 605 -15.23 35.24 16.02
N HIS A 606 -14.04 34.76 16.40
CA HIS A 606 -12.79 35.20 15.79
C HIS A 606 -12.67 34.56 14.41
N ILE A 607 -12.51 35.39 13.37
CA ILE A 607 -12.42 34.91 11.99
C ILE A 607 -10.97 34.94 11.56
N VAL A 608 -10.42 33.78 11.22
CA VAL A 608 -9.05 33.60 10.76
C VAL A 608 -9.09 33.14 9.32
N GLY A 609 -8.66 33.99 8.40
CA GLY A 609 -8.71 33.70 6.97
C GLY A 609 -7.34 33.78 6.33
N LEU A 610 -7.04 32.86 5.40
CA LEU A 610 -5.86 32.96 4.55
C LEU A 610 -6.25 33.17 3.08
N SER A 611 -5.62 34.12 2.40
CA SER A 611 -5.83 34.40 0.97
C SER A 611 -7.31 34.64 0.63
N LEU A 612 -7.97 33.71 -0.10
CA LEU A 612 -9.41 33.77 -0.34
C LEU A 612 -10.21 33.90 0.97
N GLY A 613 -9.86 33.11 1.99
CA GLY A 613 -10.43 33.24 3.32
C GLY A 613 -10.18 34.59 3.98
N GLY A 614 -9.02 35.21 3.73
CA GLY A 614 -8.71 36.57 4.19
C GLY A 614 -9.56 37.63 3.49
N PHE A 615 -9.85 37.47 2.19
CA PHE A 615 -10.79 38.32 1.46
C PHE A 615 -12.22 38.16 1.99
N ILE A 616 -12.65 36.94 2.30
CA ILE A 616 -13.96 36.67 2.91
C ILE A 616 -14.06 37.30 4.31
N GLY A 617 -12.97 37.27 5.09
CA GLY A 617 -12.92 37.98 6.37
C GLY A 617 -13.05 39.50 6.22
N ALA A 618 -12.48 40.08 5.17
CA ALA A 618 -12.70 41.50 4.85
C ALA A 618 -14.15 41.77 4.37
N ASP A 619 -14.74 40.88 3.56
CA ASP A 619 -16.14 40.99 3.16
C ASP A 619 -17.05 41.00 4.41
N MET A 620 -16.73 40.17 5.40
CA MET A 620 -17.44 40.10 6.67
C MET A 620 -17.30 41.38 7.50
N LEU A 621 -16.14 42.04 7.50
CA LEU A 621 -15.97 43.37 8.12
C LEU A 621 -16.90 44.43 7.49
N GLY A 622 -17.13 44.34 6.18
CA GLY A 622 -18.00 45.28 5.46
C GLY A 622 -19.49 45.03 5.66
N TRP A 623 -19.91 43.77 5.65
CA TRP A 623 -21.33 43.40 5.63
C TRP A 623 -21.89 42.92 6.97
N PHE A 624 -21.07 42.25 7.79
CA PHE A 624 -21.50 41.63 9.06
C PHE A 624 -20.50 41.85 10.22
N PRO A 625 -20.00 43.08 10.47
CA PRO A 625 -19.00 43.34 11.49
C PRO A 625 -19.47 42.95 12.91
N GLU A 626 -20.78 42.99 13.18
CA GLU A 626 -21.38 42.60 14.45
C GLU A 626 -21.22 41.11 14.78
N ARG A 627 -20.96 40.27 13.77
CA ARG A 627 -20.72 38.83 13.90
C ARG A 627 -19.25 38.50 14.21
N MET A 628 -18.34 39.47 14.21
CA MET A 628 -16.90 39.23 14.36
C MET A 628 -16.37 39.69 15.72
N ALA A 629 -15.80 38.77 16.50
CA ALA A 629 -15.06 39.06 17.74
C ALA A 629 -13.74 39.76 17.40
N SER A 630 -13.01 39.19 16.43
CA SER A 630 -11.86 39.83 15.79
C SER A 630 -11.67 39.26 14.37
N ALA A 631 -10.83 39.91 13.58
CA ALA A 631 -10.48 39.51 12.22
C ALA A 631 -8.96 39.34 12.07
N PHE A 632 -8.50 38.13 11.80
CA PHE A 632 -7.10 37.82 11.48
C PHE A 632 -7.01 37.47 9.98
N LEU A 633 -6.50 38.39 9.18
CA LEU A 633 -6.52 38.28 7.72
C LEU A 633 -5.09 38.07 7.20
N ALA A 634 -4.75 36.81 6.90
CA ALA A 634 -3.41 36.41 6.44
C ALA A 634 -3.34 36.37 4.91
N SER A 635 -2.34 37.04 4.32
CA SER A 635 -2.20 37.19 2.86
C SER A 635 -3.52 37.54 2.16
N GLY A 636 -4.34 38.33 2.84
CA GLY A 636 -5.70 38.67 2.45
C GLY A 636 -6.09 40.04 3.00
N ASN A 637 -6.74 40.83 2.17
CA ASN A 637 -7.20 42.19 2.49
C ASN A 637 -8.49 42.49 1.70
N ILE A 638 -8.57 43.60 0.96
CA ILE A 638 -9.73 43.90 0.10
C ILE A 638 -9.55 43.22 -1.26
N ARG A 639 -10.52 42.42 -1.68
CA ARG A 639 -10.58 41.93 -3.06
C ARG A 639 -11.19 43.00 -3.97
N LYS A 640 -10.38 43.57 -4.87
CA LYS A 640 -10.81 44.60 -5.85
C LYS A 640 -11.55 44.00 -7.07
N SER A 641 -12.50 43.10 -6.83
CA SER A 641 -13.40 42.57 -7.85
C SER A 641 -14.82 43.08 -7.65
N LYS A 642 -15.58 43.19 -8.74
CA LYS A 642 -17.00 43.55 -8.70
C LYS A 642 -17.77 42.57 -7.79
N GLY A 643 -18.64 43.10 -6.93
CA GLY A 643 -19.53 42.32 -6.08
C GLY A 643 -20.90 42.09 -6.71
N PRO A 644 -21.83 41.45 -5.98
CA PRO A 644 -23.19 41.14 -6.46
C PRO A 644 -23.99 42.36 -6.93
N SER A 645 -23.70 43.57 -6.44
CA SER A 645 -24.35 44.80 -6.92
C SER A 645 -24.01 45.13 -8.39
N GLN A 646 -22.94 44.53 -8.91
CA GLN A 646 -22.45 44.71 -10.27
C GLN A 646 -22.39 43.34 -10.99
N PRO A 647 -23.54 42.84 -11.47
CA PRO A 647 -23.63 41.53 -12.12
C PRO A 647 -22.76 41.46 -13.37
N MET A 648 -22.44 40.24 -13.79
CA MET A 648 -21.62 40.00 -14.97
C MET A 648 -22.28 40.57 -16.23
N THR A 649 -21.54 41.36 -17.01
CA THR A 649 -22.04 41.85 -18.30
C THR A 649 -21.98 40.74 -19.35
N LYS A 650 -22.75 40.88 -20.45
CA LYS A 650 -22.68 39.92 -21.57
C LYS A 650 -21.27 39.78 -22.15
N GLU A 651 -20.52 40.88 -22.20
CA GLU A 651 -19.13 40.91 -22.68
C GLU A 651 -18.18 40.17 -21.73
N GLU A 652 -18.33 40.37 -20.41
CA GLU A 652 -17.57 39.64 -19.41
C GLU A 652 -17.87 38.13 -19.45
N ALA A 653 -19.14 37.76 -19.65
CA ALA A 653 -19.56 36.37 -19.79
C ALA A 653 -18.96 35.70 -21.03
N LEU A 654 -18.94 36.41 -22.17
CA LEU A 654 -18.32 35.91 -23.40
C LEU A 654 -16.80 35.72 -23.23
N LYS A 655 -16.11 36.70 -22.63
CA LYS A 655 -14.69 36.57 -22.32
C LYS A 655 -14.42 35.37 -21.41
N ARG A 656 -15.31 35.13 -20.43
CA ARG A 656 -15.19 33.99 -19.53
C ARG A 656 -15.36 32.65 -20.25
N ASP A 657 -16.27 32.57 -21.22
CA ASP A 657 -16.40 31.38 -22.09
C ASP A 657 -15.10 31.08 -22.84
N GLU A 658 -14.45 32.11 -23.39
CA GLU A 658 -13.17 31.97 -24.10
C GLU A 658 -12.05 31.47 -23.17
N GLU A 659 -11.97 32.01 -21.93
CA GLU A 659 -11.00 31.57 -20.93
C GLU A 659 -11.21 30.11 -20.50
N ILE A 660 -12.48 29.71 -20.28
CA ILE A 660 -12.83 28.32 -19.95
C ILE A 660 -12.46 27.37 -21.10
N ALA A 661 -12.76 27.76 -22.34
CA ALA A 661 -12.41 26.98 -23.52
C ALA A 661 -10.89 26.83 -23.66
N ALA A 662 -10.13 27.91 -23.47
CA ALA A 662 -8.66 27.87 -23.49
C ALA A 662 -8.09 26.98 -22.37
N LEU A 663 -8.66 27.02 -21.17
CA LEU A 663 -8.24 26.16 -20.07
C LEU A 663 -8.54 24.67 -20.32
N LYS A 664 -9.70 24.36 -20.90
CA LYS A 664 -10.04 22.99 -21.31
C LYS A 664 -9.04 22.43 -22.33
N VAL A 665 -8.55 23.28 -23.25
CA VAL A 665 -7.49 22.90 -24.20
C VAL A 665 -6.14 22.73 -23.50
N LYS A 666 -5.79 23.62 -22.56
CA LYS A 666 -4.53 23.54 -21.79
C LYS A 666 -4.45 22.30 -20.91
N GLY A 667 -5.59 21.85 -20.38
CA GLY A 667 -5.69 20.76 -19.43
C GLY A 667 -5.62 21.24 -17.98
N VAL A 668 -6.56 20.75 -17.17
CA VAL A 668 -6.71 21.13 -15.75
C VAL A 668 -5.48 20.75 -14.94
N ASP A 669 -4.90 19.57 -15.19
CA ASP A 669 -3.71 19.09 -14.47
C ASP A 669 -2.49 19.98 -14.71
N VAL A 670 -2.33 20.49 -15.94
CA VAL A 670 -1.26 21.43 -16.28
C VAL A 670 -1.45 22.74 -15.53
N MET A 671 -2.67 23.26 -15.52
CA MET A 671 -3.01 24.48 -14.77
C MET A 671 -2.76 24.30 -13.26
N LYS A 672 -3.20 23.19 -12.67
CA LYS A 672 -2.96 22.87 -11.25
C LYS A 672 -1.47 22.84 -10.92
N ARG A 673 -0.65 22.19 -11.74
CA ARG A 673 0.81 22.13 -11.55
C ARG A 673 1.44 23.53 -11.61
N GLU A 674 1.11 24.32 -12.62
CA GLU A 674 1.63 25.68 -12.72
C GLU A 674 1.17 26.57 -11.55
N TRP A 675 -0.09 26.43 -11.14
CA TRP A 675 -0.65 27.12 -9.99
C TRP A 675 0.08 26.77 -8.70
N PHE A 676 0.29 25.47 -8.46
CA PHE A 676 1.08 24.95 -7.34
C PHE A 676 2.52 25.49 -7.35
N GLU A 677 3.23 25.41 -8.47
CA GLU A 677 4.60 25.95 -8.57
C GLU A 677 4.63 27.47 -8.36
N GLY A 678 3.58 28.19 -8.80
CA GLY A 678 3.39 29.60 -8.53
C GLY A 678 3.31 29.90 -7.02
N LEU A 679 2.48 29.14 -6.28
CA LEU A 679 2.39 29.26 -4.83
C LEU A 679 3.72 28.93 -4.14
N MET A 680 4.36 27.83 -4.54
CA MET A 680 5.67 27.42 -4.01
C MET A 680 6.76 28.46 -4.28
N SER A 681 6.73 29.13 -5.43
CA SER A 681 7.72 30.15 -5.78
C SER A 681 7.75 31.32 -4.81
N SER A 682 6.61 31.62 -4.16
CA SER A 682 6.47 32.69 -3.17
C SER A 682 7.06 32.35 -1.80
N GLY A 683 7.37 31.09 -1.53
CA GLY A 683 7.85 30.65 -0.22
C GLY A 683 9.24 31.19 0.15
N GLY A 684 9.49 31.29 1.46
CA GLY A 684 10.81 31.51 2.07
C GLY A 684 11.63 30.22 2.16
N THR A 685 12.49 30.12 3.18
CA THR A 685 13.44 29.01 3.32
C THR A 685 12.78 27.67 3.67
N ARG A 686 11.60 27.68 4.31
CA ARG A 686 10.93 26.46 4.81
C ARG A 686 9.89 25.89 3.85
N LYS A 687 9.64 26.53 2.71
CA LYS A 687 8.58 26.18 1.76
C LYS A 687 8.49 24.71 1.36
N GLU A 688 9.60 23.96 1.30
CA GLU A 688 9.54 22.55 0.88
C GLU A 688 8.76 21.67 1.87
N ARG A 689 8.61 22.08 3.13
CA ARG A 689 7.77 21.35 4.10
C ARG A 689 6.30 21.27 3.66
N MET A 690 5.82 22.28 2.95
CA MET A 690 4.44 22.38 2.53
C MET A 690 4.23 21.83 1.12
N ARG A 691 5.28 21.48 0.35
CA ARG A 691 5.15 21.00 -1.04
C ARG A 691 4.16 19.85 -1.17
N GLN A 692 4.33 18.80 -0.37
CA GLN A 692 3.46 17.62 -0.43
C GLN A 692 2.02 17.94 0.01
N PRO A 693 1.75 18.42 1.25
CA PRO A 693 0.37 18.64 1.69
C PRO A 693 -0.34 19.73 0.87
N LEU A 694 0.38 20.72 0.35
CA LEU A 694 -0.19 21.73 -0.55
C LEU A 694 -0.57 21.14 -1.91
N TRP A 695 0.30 20.28 -2.48
CA TRP A 695 0.00 19.60 -3.75
C TRP A 695 -1.20 18.67 -3.62
N GLU A 696 -1.29 17.88 -2.54
CA GLU A 696 -2.40 16.94 -2.32
C GLU A 696 -3.76 17.68 -2.34
N MET A 697 -3.88 18.81 -1.65
CA MET A 697 -5.10 19.62 -1.71
C MET A 697 -5.42 20.17 -3.10
N ILE A 698 -4.40 20.65 -3.83
CA ILE A 698 -4.58 21.22 -5.17
C ILE A 698 -4.92 20.13 -6.19
N ASP A 699 -4.35 18.93 -6.04
CA ASP A 699 -4.60 17.78 -6.88
C ASP A 699 -6.02 17.25 -6.66
N ASP A 700 -6.47 17.18 -5.39
CA ASP A 700 -7.84 16.79 -5.02
C ASP A 700 -8.91 17.82 -5.43
N TRP A 701 -8.55 19.11 -5.50
CA TRP A 701 -9.48 20.18 -5.87
C TRP A 701 -10.07 19.95 -7.27
N ASP A 702 -11.39 19.93 -7.41
CA ASP A 702 -12.07 19.69 -8.68
C ASP A 702 -11.82 20.76 -9.77
N ALA A 703 -11.17 21.88 -9.41
CA ALA A 703 -10.97 23.03 -10.26
C ALA A 703 -12.28 23.57 -10.85
N TRP A 704 -13.38 23.50 -10.08
CA TRP A 704 -14.69 23.95 -10.56
C TRP A 704 -14.69 25.43 -10.94
N GLN A 705 -14.17 26.29 -10.06
CA GLN A 705 -14.16 27.74 -10.26
C GLN A 705 -13.47 28.19 -11.57
N PRO A 706 -12.26 27.71 -11.92
CA PRO A 706 -11.64 28.08 -13.18
C PRO A 706 -12.32 27.45 -14.42
N LEU A 707 -13.18 26.43 -14.26
CA LEU A 707 -13.88 25.75 -15.36
C LEU A 707 -15.31 26.24 -15.61
N HIS A 708 -15.86 27.09 -14.74
CA HIS A 708 -17.24 27.55 -14.84
C HIS A 708 -17.33 29.08 -14.76
N LYS A 709 -18.48 29.61 -15.19
CA LYS A 709 -18.80 31.02 -15.01
C LYS A 709 -19.09 31.28 -13.54
N GLU A 710 -18.15 31.96 -12.92
CA GLU A 710 -18.30 32.37 -11.54
C GLU A 710 -19.29 33.55 -11.47
N VAL A 711 -20.40 33.34 -10.76
CA VAL A 711 -21.20 34.45 -10.23
C VAL A 711 -20.32 35.30 -9.28
N ARG A 712 -20.77 36.47 -8.83
CA ARG A 712 -19.96 37.30 -7.91
C ARG A 712 -19.93 36.67 -6.50
N VAL A 713 -19.10 35.64 -6.28
CA VAL A 713 -19.07 34.84 -5.03
C VAL A 713 -18.33 35.49 -3.87
N VAL A 714 -17.62 36.59 -4.13
CA VAL A 714 -17.06 37.49 -3.12
C VAL A 714 -17.80 38.82 -3.19
N ALA A 715 -18.00 39.46 -2.04
CA ALA A 715 -18.63 40.77 -1.99
C ALA A 715 -17.72 41.85 -2.58
N GLY A 716 -16.40 41.74 -2.36
CA GLY A 716 -15.39 42.54 -3.05
C GLY A 716 -15.61 44.04 -2.89
N LEU A 717 -15.80 44.76 -4.01
CA LEU A 717 -16.02 46.21 -4.01
C LEU A 717 -17.26 46.64 -3.21
N ASP A 718 -18.30 45.80 -3.11
CA ASP A 718 -19.51 46.14 -2.36
C ASP A 718 -19.22 46.21 -0.85
N ALA A 719 -18.46 45.24 -0.34
CA ALA A 719 -18.00 45.26 1.06
C ALA A 719 -16.96 46.36 1.29
N TYR A 720 -16.10 46.62 0.30
CA TYR A 720 -15.11 47.68 0.40
C TYR A 720 -15.74 49.08 0.59
N GLU A 721 -16.76 49.42 -0.19
CA GLU A 721 -17.47 50.68 -0.02
C GLU A 721 -18.20 50.76 1.33
N ALA A 722 -18.71 49.63 1.84
CA ALA A 722 -19.28 49.56 3.18
C ALA A 722 -18.22 49.82 4.28
N ILE A 723 -17.02 49.23 4.16
CA ILE A 723 -15.89 49.48 5.08
C ILE A 723 -15.51 50.96 5.08
N LYS A 724 -15.37 51.57 3.89
CA LYS A 724 -15.02 53.01 3.75
C LYS A 724 -16.07 53.92 4.37
N LYS A 725 -17.34 53.55 4.27
CA LYS A 725 -18.44 54.36 4.81
C LYS A 725 -18.57 54.20 6.33
N ASN A 726 -18.45 52.98 6.82
CA ASN A 726 -18.87 52.63 8.18
C ASN A 726 -17.70 52.54 9.18
N HIS A 727 -16.46 52.43 8.72
CA HIS A 727 -15.25 52.36 9.55
C HIS A 727 -15.37 51.34 10.72
N PRO A 728 -15.56 50.04 10.43
CA PRO A 728 -15.87 49.05 11.46
C PRO A 728 -14.76 48.97 12.52
N THR A 729 -15.17 48.90 13.79
CA THR A 729 -14.26 48.93 14.96
C THR A 729 -13.79 47.54 15.41
N VAL A 730 -14.09 46.49 14.65
CA VAL A 730 -13.67 45.12 14.96
C VAL A 730 -12.14 45.08 15.06
N PRO A 731 -11.55 44.56 16.16
CA PRO A 731 -10.12 44.35 16.26
C PRO A 731 -9.64 43.53 15.06
N THR A 732 -8.69 44.08 14.29
CA THR A 732 -8.25 43.47 13.03
C THR A 732 -6.74 43.42 12.96
N LEU A 733 -6.20 42.25 12.61
CA LEU A 733 -4.79 42.07 12.31
C LEU A 733 -4.64 41.58 10.87
N ILE A 734 -4.01 42.39 10.03
CA ILE A 734 -3.55 41.98 8.70
C ILE A 734 -2.18 41.33 8.88
N VAL A 735 -2.00 40.12 8.36
CA VAL A 735 -0.74 39.39 8.44
C VAL A 735 -0.22 39.11 7.05
N GLU A 736 1.02 39.53 6.80
CA GLU A 736 1.65 39.44 5.48
C GLU A 736 2.97 38.68 5.57
N GLY A 737 3.24 37.80 4.61
CA GLY A 737 4.50 37.07 4.53
C GLY A 737 5.51 37.86 3.71
N LYS A 738 6.75 37.96 4.18
CA LYS A 738 7.85 38.57 3.42
C LYS A 738 8.90 37.52 3.08
N SER A 739 9.06 37.28 1.78
CA SER A 739 10.13 36.46 1.19
C SER A 739 10.64 37.15 -0.09
N ALA A 740 11.65 36.56 -0.75
CA ALA A 740 12.24 37.12 -1.96
C ALA A 740 11.23 37.31 -3.12
N ASN A 741 10.28 36.38 -3.27
CA ASN A 741 9.35 36.33 -4.39
C ASN A 741 7.89 36.56 -3.99
N ASN A 742 7.59 36.74 -2.70
CA ASN A 742 6.24 37.00 -2.26
C ASN A 742 5.83 38.45 -2.51
N ARG A 743 4.67 38.64 -3.11
CA ARG A 743 4.06 39.98 -3.23
C ARG A 743 3.23 40.24 -1.99
N TYR A 744 3.64 41.20 -1.18
CA TYR A 744 2.93 41.60 0.02
C TYR A 744 2.81 43.12 0.13
N SER A 745 1.89 43.61 0.96
CA SER A 745 1.71 45.04 1.22
C SER A 745 2.25 45.42 2.60
N SER A 746 3.22 46.34 2.64
CA SER A 746 3.68 46.96 3.90
C SER A 746 2.74 48.06 4.41
N GLN A 747 1.74 48.45 3.62
CA GLN A 747 0.70 49.43 3.96
C GLN A 747 -0.65 49.04 3.35
N PRO A 748 -1.31 47.96 3.85
CA PRO A 748 -2.59 47.52 3.31
C PRO A 748 -3.63 48.63 3.34
N GLU A 749 -4.24 48.91 2.19
CA GLU A 749 -5.19 50.02 2.03
C GLU A 749 -6.38 49.94 2.99
N ILE A 750 -6.82 48.72 3.34
CA ILE A 750 -7.92 48.48 4.27
C ILE A 750 -7.69 49.16 5.63
N LEU A 751 -6.44 49.27 6.08
CA LEU A 751 -6.10 49.85 7.39
C LEU A 751 -6.44 51.34 7.49
N LYS A 752 -6.56 52.06 6.36
CA LYS A 752 -7.02 53.46 6.35
C LYS A 752 -8.45 53.61 6.89
N TYR A 753 -9.24 52.54 6.83
CA TYR A 753 -10.65 52.53 7.17
C TYR A 753 -10.97 51.65 8.39
N LEU A 754 -9.95 51.02 9.01
CA LEU A 754 -10.10 50.18 10.20
C LEU A 754 -9.42 50.87 11.40
N PRO A 755 -10.17 51.58 12.27
CA PRO A 755 -9.59 52.32 13.39
C PRO A 755 -8.75 51.45 14.35
N ASN A 756 -9.10 50.17 14.48
CA ASN A 756 -8.40 49.20 15.33
C ASN A 756 -7.56 48.19 14.53
N GLY A 757 -7.27 48.52 13.27
CA GLY A 757 -6.49 47.68 12.37
C GLY A 757 -4.99 47.77 12.64
N LYS A 758 -4.30 46.63 12.68
CA LYS A 758 -2.84 46.52 12.79
C LYS A 758 -2.28 45.68 11.64
N LEU A 759 -1.00 45.86 11.34
CA LEU A 759 -0.24 45.03 10.41
C LEU A 759 0.83 44.23 11.19
N LYS A 760 0.97 42.95 10.87
CA LYS A 760 2.13 42.13 11.24
C LYS A 760 2.74 41.57 9.96
N VAL A 761 4.06 41.69 9.83
CA VAL A 761 4.81 41.04 8.76
C VAL A 761 5.58 39.87 9.36
N LEU A 762 5.45 38.67 8.77
CA LEU A 762 6.27 37.51 9.10
C LEU A 762 7.42 37.43 8.11
N GLU A 763 8.65 37.52 8.62
CA GLU A 763 9.87 37.41 7.81
C GLU A 763 10.13 35.96 7.40
N ASP A 764 10.80 35.79 6.26
CA ASP A 764 11.15 34.49 5.68
C ASP A 764 9.96 33.56 5.43
N CYS A 765 8.86 34.13 4.94
CA CYS A 765 7.60 33.44 4.80
C CYS A 765 6.83 33.94 3.57
N GLY A 766 6.29 33.01 2.78
CA GLY A 766 5.56 33.31 1.54
C GLY A 766 4.06 33.53 1.74
N HIS A 767 3.30 33.24 0.68
CA HIS A 767 1.84 33.40 0.66
C HIS A 767 1.09 32.42 1.57
N MET A 768 1.66 31.24 1.80
CA MET A 768 1.05 30.15 2.59
C MET A 768 1.60 30.13 4.02
N LEU A 769 1.44 31.25 4.74
CA LEU A 769 2.19 31.49 5.98
C LEU A 769 1.99 30.42 7.05
N ASN A 770 0.75 29.95 7.19
CA ASN A 770 0.35 29.01 8.23
C ASN A 770 0.94 27.61 8.02
N MET A 771 1.20 27.21 6.77
CA MET A 771 1.80 25.93 6.42
C MET A 771 3.33 26.01 6.36
N GLU A 772 3.87 27.16 5.95
CA GLU A 772 5.32 27.36 5.86
C GLU A 772 5.97 27.62 7.23
N GLN A 773 5.36 28.51 8.02
CA GLN A 773 5.82 28.90 9.36
C GLN A 773 4.69 28.84 10.40
N PRO A 774 4.12 27.64 10.66
CA PRO A 774 3.04 27.43 11.62
C PRO A 774 3.38 27.93 13.01
N GLU A 775 4.63 27.83 13.46
CA GLU A 775 5.02 28.27 14.80
C GLU A 775 4.93 29.80 14.93
N ALA A 776 5.44 30.54 13.93
CA ALA A 776 5.36 32.00 13.89
C ALA A 776 3.91 32.49 13.66
N PHE A 777 3.16 31.79 12.80
CA PHE A 777 1.75 32.05 12.55
C PHE A 777 0.93 31.85 13.83
N ASN A 778 1.10 30.72 14.51
CA ASN A 778 0.38 30.38 15.75
C ASN A 778 0.74 31.36 16.87
N ALA A 779 2.00 31.78 16.97
CA ALA A 779 2.41 32.80 17.93
C ALA A 779 1.71 34.13 17.68
N ALA A 780 1.67 34.61 16.43
CA ALA A 780 0.99 35.86 16.07
C ALA A 780 -0.52 35.78 16.31
N LEU A 781 -1.16 34.67 15.95
CA LEU A 781 -2.59 34.47 16.19
C LEU A 781 -2.90 34.41 17.68
N ARG A 782 -2.11 33.67 18.47
CA ARG A 782 -2.27 33.57 19.93
C ARG A 782 -2.08 34.92 20.63
N GLU A 783 -1.11 35.71 20.21
CA GLU A 783 -0.90 37.08 20.73
C GLU A 783 -2.10 37.97 20.41
N PHE A 784 -2.70 37.81 19.23
CA PHE A 784 -3.86 38.60 18.81
C PHE A 784 -5.15 38.22 19.52
N LEU A 785 -5.42 36.91 19.70
CA LEU A 785 -6.64 36.43 20.35
C LEU A 785 -6.71 36.78 21.85
N LYS A 786 -5.56 37.06 22.49
CA LYS A 786 -5.49 37.44 23.92
C LYS A 786 -5.74 38.94 24.21
N GLN A 787 -5.98 39.76 23.19
CA GLN A 787 -6.07 41.23 23.30
C GLN A 787 -7.44 41.76 23.70
#